data_AF-A0A8T1VRS3-F1
#
_entry.id   AF-A0A8T1VRS3-F1
#
_cell.length_a   1.000
_cell.length_b   1.000
_cell.length_c   1.000
_cell.angle_alpha   90.00
_cell.angle_beta   90.00
_cell.angle_gamma   90.00
#
_symmetry.space_group_name_H-M   'P 1'
#
loop_
_entity.id
_entity.type
_entity.pdbx_description
1 polymer ?
#
loop_
_entity_poly.entity_id
_entity_poly.type
_entity_poly.pdbx_seq_one_letter_code
_entity_poly.pdbx_strand_id
1 'polypeptide(L)'
;MSTAARRIARPKPQPRRRLQWLCTAAKAKVDVVAQQVLDHDDGIFGAVRANDADAALRLIAADEKCLALRDSVGAAPVHIAFLFGHFDLGKRIVLRCRALATLTYTSGNPHEPSPYEGENILHIAIILRQTELVQWLMQEAPQLVHAETTGKFFGPTKACYFGGTPLHFALASNQIDMALYVLEAGGRLQDGPFKEGGGEALASIFTCDRFGNNVLHLAVIRGLPDIYDFALRFVIKLLSPAEEKFEPSKAGLMAPKEKPVDEVHDVENMVVVQSTSRSSSPTEELLRSADDFRQGEINLVEFLKSTSDSGYEKMLRFLMQRNSDELTPLSLSAAIGQQRMFQHLFHHSTSVAWRYGPITAIHVPLFDLEQPELRPVPDFGRFQQIHDLVASLPYPIAPKGRKGYRTAIQCLCSTEKISNTLQRHHVVMQEVVSKRLEMLKMLEIQQLLHKKWKYVGKQRFLWRLAIYSIFLVLLNATTLAPYSKYADGPRGEAAGLGFAEVGALALAALKFLNESNQILLSFEGYVMEGGAGRLDNICTIVTSVSLFASTAARLAHQQEMGDALGAVALIFGWFYLFFFLLGFRTTGPFVIMILRMVTNDVVRFFVVYSAVLAGFSQAIYVVHDGRVGPQALFVRMRSLLVMGFTGEVNYDDNYGSGGRMNPFTQVLVLCYVVLVMIILVNLLIAMMGNTYSEVLEESEQRWVAERANIMASIDNQCPTEWNQQARKSFAIPLQNRSGEEMLYLEIEAKNLDEWMHDGK
;
A
#
# COMPACT_ATOMS: atom_id res chain seq x y z
N MET A 1 -45.80 63.10 41.08
CA MET A 1 -44.91 63.54 42.18
C MET A 1 -43.69 62.63 42.19
N SER A 2 -42.51 63.22 42.40
CA SER A 2 -41.21 62.55 42.53
C SER A 2 -41.21 61.56 43.73
N THR A 3 -40.25 60.68 43.99
CA THR A 3 -38.78 60.78 43.90
C THR A 3 -38.17 59.43 44.36
N ALA A 4 -36.95 59.15 43.86
CA ALA A 4 -35.78 58.59 44.58
C ALA A 4 -35.74 57.12 45.10
N ALA A 5 -34.88 56.34 44.41
CA ALA A 5 -33.67 55.65 44.89
C ALA A 5 -33.69 54.57 46.01
N ARG A 6 -33.18 53.35 45.71
CA ARG A 6 -31.84 52.85 46.13
C ARG A 6 -31.61 51.36 45.75
N ARG A 7 -30.33 51.06 45.51
CA ARG A 7 -29.71 49.78 45.12
C ARG A 7 -29.96 48.63 46.11
N ILE A 8 -30.07 47.38 45.60
CA ILE A 8 -29.59 46.15 46.26
C ILE A 8 -29.10 45.16 45.20
N ALA A 9 -27.91 44.58 45.40
CA ALA A 9 -27.32 43.55 44.58
C ALA A 9 -27.17 42.21 45.35
N ARG A 10 -27.59 41.13 44.67
CA ARG A 10 -27.26 39.68 44.81
C ARG A 10 -27.80 38.92 46.06
N PRO A 11 -28.26 37.65 45.92
CA PRO A 11 -27.41 36.51 45.50
C PRO A 11 -28.01 35.50 44.47
N LYS A 12 -27.12 34.55 44.07
CA LYS A 12 -27.20 33.50 43.03
C LYS A 12 -28.47 32.64 43.01
N PRO A 13 -28.73 31.98 41.85
CA PRO A 13 -28.89 30.52 41.90
C PRO A 13 -28.25 29.76 40.72
N GLN A 14 -27.98 28.48 40.97
CA GLN A 14 -27.71 27.41 39.99
C GLN A 14 -28.57 26.20 40.44
N PRO A 15 -28.79 25.16 39.62
CA PRO A 15 -29.38 25.12 38.28
C PRO A 15 -30.56 24.12 38.21
N ARG A 16 -31.44 24.23 37.20
CA ARG A 16 -32.25 23.08 36.75
C ARG A 16 -32.18 22.94 35.22
N ARG A 17 -31.45 21.90 34.81
CA ARG A 17 -31.40 21.30 33.48
C ARG A 17 -32.78 20.76 33.10
N ARG A 18 -33.30 21.15 31.94
CA ARG A 18 -34.08 20.34 30.95
C ARG A 18 -34.74 21.31 29.98
N LEU A 19 -34.10 21.52 28.81
CA LEU A 19 -34.71 21.90 27.52
C LEU A 19 -33.62 22.19 26.46
N GLN A 20 -32.48 21.48 26.51
CA GLN A 20 -31.38 21.67 25.56
C GLN A 20 -31.43 20.68 24.37
N TRP A 21 -32.42 19.79 24.34
CA TRP A 21 -32.58 18.77 23.30
C TRP A 21 -33.45 19.21 22.12
N LEU A 22 -34.17 20.33 22.22
CA LEU A 22 -34.99 20.86 21.11
C LEU A 22 -34.25 21.89 20.23
N CYS A 23 -33.12 22.46 20.69
CA CYS A 23 -32.30 23.36 19.86
C CYS A 23 -31.13 22.66 19.15
N THR A 24 -30.89 21.37 19.41
CA THR A 24 -29.83 20.59 18.75
C THR A 24 -30.31 19.79 17.53
N ALA A 25 -31.63 19.73 17.28
CA ALA A 25 -32.22 18.98 16.19
C ALA A 25 -32.50 19.80 14.91
N ALA A 26 -32.11 21.08 14.88
CA ALA A 26 -32.41 22.00 13.76
C ALA A 26 -31.16 22.74 13.21
N LYS A 27 -29.98 22.12 13.25
CA LYS A 27 -28.93 22.44 12.26
C LYS A 27 -29.07 21.44 11.12
N ALA A 28 -30.07 21.69 10.26
CA ALA A 28 -30.04 21.13 8.92
C ALA A 28 -28.67 21.47 8.33
N LYS A 29 -28.01 20.47 7.75
CA LYS A 29 -26.72 20.60 7.09
C LYS A 29 -26.92 21.55 5.90
N VAL A 30 -26.78 22.85 6.13
CA VAL A 30 -26.87 23.87 5.08
C VAL A 30 -25.83 23.50 4.04
N ASP A 31 -26.24 23.44 2.78
CA ASP A 31 -25.32 23.15 1.69
C ASP A 31 -24.21 24.20 1.70
N VAL A 32 -22.99 23.77 1.99
CA VAL A 32 -21.81 24.62 2.12
C VAL A 32 -21.63 25.46 0.84
N VAL A 33 -22.00 24.91 -0.32
CA VAL A 33 -21.93 25.61 -1.60
C VAL A 33 -22.95 26.75 -1.67
N ALA A 34 -24.18 26.52 -1.20
CA ALA A 34 -25.21 27.56 -1.16
C ALA A 34 -24.85 28.69 -0.18
N GLN A 35 -24.23 28.34 0.94
CA GLN A 35 -23.76 29.31 1.92
C GLN A 35 -22.56 30.13 1.40
N GLN A 36 -21.66 29.50 0.66
CA GLN A 36 -20.53 30.17 0.00
C GLN A 36 -20.99 31.17 -1.07
N VAL A 37 -22.04 30.87 -1.83
CA VAL A 37 -22.62 31.81 -2.79
C VAL A 37 -23.17 33.06 -2.07
N LEU A 38 -23.86 32.87 -0.95
CA LEU A 38 -24.39 33.98 -0.14
C LEU A 38 -23.27 34.84 0.47
N ASP A 39 -22.20 34.20 0.98
CA ASP A 39 -21.03 34.91 1.52
C ASP A 39 -20.32 35.77 0.45
N HIS A 40 -20.43 35.38 -0.82
CA HIS A 40 -19.81 36.06 -1.96
C HIS A 40 -20.64 37.19 -2.55
N ASP A 41 -21.88 37.41 -2.10
CA ASP A 41 -22.75 38.46 -2.64
C ASP A 41 -22.62 39.80 -1.86
N ASP A 42 -21.97 39.79 -0.68
CA ASP A 42 -21.85 40.96 0.20
C ASP A 42 -20.40 41.43 0.44
N GLY A 43 -20.23 42.75 0.61
CA GLY A 43 -18.97 43.36 1.08
C GLY A 43 -17.78 43.24 0.12
N ILE A 44 -16.59 42.99 0.69
CA ILE A 44 -15.35 42.88 -0.10
C ILE A 44 -15.34 41.65 -1.02
N PHE A 45 -16.00 40.55 -0.62
CA PHE A 45 -16.09 39.35 -1.46
C PHE A 45 -16.88 39.60 -2.74
N GLY A 46 -17.99 40.35 -2.66
CA GLY A 46 -18.75 40.79 -3.84
C GLY A 46 -17.94 41.69 -4.78
N ALA A 47 -17.20 42.67 -4.24
CA ALA A 47 -16.35 43.56 -5.04
C ALA A 47 -15.22 42.81 -5.76
N VAL A 48 -14.57 41.86 -5.06
CA VAL A 48 -13.50 41.03 -5.64
C VAL A 48 -14.06 40.07 -6.71
N ARG A 49 -15.22 39.47 -6.46
CA ARG A 49 -15.91 38.58 -7.41
C ARG A 49 -16.42 39.32 -8.65
N ALA A 50 -16.79 40.60 -8.53
CA ALA A 50 -17.19 41.45 -9.66
C ALA A 50 -16.01 42.05 -10.45
N ASN A 51 -14.77 41.81 -10.02
CA ASN A 51 -13.55 42.43 -10.56
C ASN A 51 -13.55 43.97 -10.47
N ASP A 52 -14.29 44.56 -9.53
CA ASP A 52 -14.30 46.02 -9.32
C ASP A 52 -13.14 46.41 -8.40
N ALA A 53 -12.02 46.74 -9.02
CA ALA A 53 -10.81 47.09 -8.30
C ALA A 53 -10.94 48.40 -7.49
N ASP A 54 -11.71 49.37 -7.97
CA ASP A 54 -11.84 50.66 -7.31
C ASP A 54 -12.75 50.56 -6.08
N ALA A 55 -13.81 49.74 -6.15
CA ALA A 55 -14.62 49.41 -4.98
C ALA A 55 -13.82 48.59 -3.95
N ALA A 56 -13.08 47.58 -4.39
CA ALA A 56 -12.26 46.75 -3.51
C ALA A 56 -11.18 47.59 -2.79
N LEU A 57 -10.45 48.45 -3.51
CA LEU A 57 -9.42 49.30 -2.92
C LEU A 57 -10.00 50.35 -1.95
N ARG A 58 -11.20 50.89 -2.21
CA ARG A 58 -11.89 51.79 -1.27
C ARG A 58 -12.27 51.09 0.03
N LEU A 59 -12.78 49.85 -0.06
CA LEU A 59 -13.12 49.05 1.11
C LEU A 59 -11.88 48.68 1.93
N ILE A 60 -10.77 48.35 1.26
CA ILE A 60 -9.47 48.09 1.90
C ILE A 60 -8.93 49.35 2.59
N ALA A 61 -9.05 50.52 1.95
CA ALA A 61 -8.64 51.79 2.55
C ALA A 61 -9.49 52.20 3.77
N ALA A 62 -10.74 51.75 3.83
CA ALA A 62 -11.64 52.02 4.95
C ALA A 62 -11.38 51.08 6.15
N ASP A 63 -11.13 49.79 5.90
CA ASP A 63 -10.78 48.81 6.93
C ASP A 63 -9.84 47.73 6.38
N GLU A 64 -8.55 47.78 6.72
CA GLU A 64 -7.58 46.77 6.27
C GLU A 64 -7.87 45.36 6.81
N LYS A 65 -8.66 45.23 7.89
CA LYS A 65 -9.05 43.91 8.44
C LYS A 65 -10.03 43.16 7.54
N CYS A 66 -10.65 43.82 6.56
CA CYS A 66 -11.53 43.16 5.62
C CYS A 66 -10.83 42.06 4.81
N LEU A 67 -9.51 42.19 4.59
CA LEU A 67 -8.68 41.19 3.91
C LEU A 67 -8.42 39.93 4.76
N ALA A 68 -8.62 40.02 6.08
CA ALA A 68 -8.54 38.89 7.00
C ALA A 68 -9.88 38.16 7.18
N LEU A 69 -10.95 38.60 6.52
CA LEU A 69 -12.23 37.89 6.52
C LEU A 69 -12.10 36.52 5.86
N ARG A 70 -13.00 35.61 6.24
CA ARG A 70 -13.05 34.23 5.77
C ARG A 70 -14.47 33.91 5.31
N ASP A 71 -14.60 33.25 4.16
CA ASP A 71 -15.88 32.68 3.72
C ASP A 71 -16.21 31.40 4.54
N SER A 72 -17.37 30.80 4.28
CA SER A 72 -17.80 29.53 4.89
C SER A 72 -16.85 28.35 4.69
N VAL A 73 -15.92 28.45 3.73
CA VAL A 73 -14.92 27.43 3.41
C VAL A 73 -13.52 27.84 3.93
N GLY A 74 -13.36 29.04 4.48
CA GLY A 74 -12.08 29.55 4.99
C GLY A 74 -11.22 30.29 3.96
N ALA A 75 -11.76 30.68 2.80
CA ALA A 75 -11.08 31.49 1.79
C ALA A 75 -11.00 32.96 2.20
N ALA A 76 -9.92 33.64 1.81
CA ALA A 76 -9.75 35.08 2.04
C ALA A 76 -10.03 35.85 0.73
N PRO A 77 -10.31 37.16 0.77
CA PRO A 77 -10.57 37.93 -0.45
C PRO A 77 -9.45 37.80 -1.51
N VAL A 78 -8.18 37.70 -1.07
CA VAL A 78 -7.05 37.46 -1.98
C VAL A 78 -7.11 36.08 -2.65
N HIS A 79 -7.54 35.04 -1.93
CA HIS A 79 -7.74 33.70 -2.49
C HIS A 79 -8.82 33.71 -3.58
N ILE A 80 -9.93 34.40 -3.31
CA ILE A 80 -11.05 34.56 -4.24
C ILE A 80 -10.61 35.31 -5.50
N ALA A 81 -9.83 36.39 -5.37
CA ALA A 81 -9.30 37.13 -6.53
C ALA A 81 -8.48 36.23 -7.47
N PHE A 82 -7.59 35.40 -6.91
CA PHE A 82 -6.77 34.48 -7.69
C PHE A 82 -7.58 33.31 -8.26
N LEU A 83 -8.54 32.77 -7.49
CA LEU A 83 -9.40 31.66 -7.91
C LEU A 83 -10.28 32.03 -9.11
N PHE A 84 -10.84 33.24 -9.13
CA PHE A 84 -11.66 33.74 -10.25
C PHE A 84 -10.83 34.29 -11.43
N GLY A 85 -9.50 34.29 -11.34
CA GLY A 85 -8.61 34.76 -12.41
C GLY A 85 -8.47 36.28 -12.50
N HIS A 86 -8.87 37.03 -11.47
CA HIS A 86 -8.72 38.48 -11.39
C HIS A 86 -7.30 38.87 -10.94
N PHE A 87 -6.30 38.47 -11.73
CA PHE A 87 -4.89 38.56 -11.33
C PHE A 87 -4.40 39.99 -11.10
N ASP A 88 -4.85 40.97 -11.89
CA ASP A 88 -4.42 42.38 -11.71
C ASP A 88 -4.97 42.99 -10.42
N LEU A 89 -6.18 42.60 -10.02
CA LEU A 89 -6.74 42.97 -8.73
C LEU A 89 -5.98 42.27 -7.60
N GLY A 90 -5.74 40.96 -7.74
CA GLY A 90 -4.94 40.17 -6.79
C GLY A 90 -3.53 40.74 -6.57
N LYS A 91 -2.82 41.09 -7.64
CA LYS A 91 -1.49 41.72 -7.60
C LYS A 91 -1.53 43.06 -6.85
N ARG A 92 -2.53 43.91 -7.12
CA ARG A 92 -2.73 45.18 -6.39
C ARG A 92 -2.97 44.98 -4.90
N ILE A 93 -3.74 43.96 -4.52
CA ILE A 93 -3.99 43.61 -3.11
C ILE A 93 -2.69 43.13 -2.43
N VAL A 94 -1.92 42.25 -3.08
CA VAL A 94 -0.65 41.73 -2.56
C VAL A 94 0.40 42.84 -2.39
N LEU A 95 0.53 43.75 -3.36
CA LEU A 95 1.46 44.89 -3.26
C LEU A 95 1.08 45.86 -2.13
N ARG A 96 -0.21 46.00 -1.83
CA ARG A 96 -0.70 46.88 -0.76
C ARG A 96 -0.40 46.29 0.62
N CYS A 97 -0.61 44.99 0.81
CA CYS A 97 -0.44 44.30 2.09
C CYS A 97 0.34 42.98 1.93
N ARG A 98 1.68 43.07 1.82
CA ARG A 98 2.56 41.90 1.64
C ARG A 98 2.40 40.83 2.73
N ALA A 99 2.15 41.24 3.98
CA ALA A 99 1.97 40.31 5.10
C ALA A 99 0.70 39.44 4.99
N LEU A 100 -0.30 39.87 4.21
CA LEU A 100 -1.54 39.11 3.98
C LEU A 100 -1.49 38.24 2.72
N ALA A 101 -0.39 38.33 1.94
CA ALA A 101 -0.18 37.44 0.80
C ALA A 101 0.03 35.99 1.26
N THR A 102 0.63 35.78 2.43
CA THR A 102 0.95 34.45 3.00
C THR A 102 -0.23 33.79 3.71
N LEU A 103 -1.43 34.37 3.62
CA LEU A 103 -2.63 33.75 4.17
C LEU A 103 -2.88 32.40 3.51
N THR A 104 -3.40 31.48 4.30
CA THR A 104 -3.87 30.17 3.86
C THR A 104 -5.36 30.02 4.12
N TYR A 105 -6.00 29.07 3.44
CA TYR A 105 -7.35 28.64 3.74
C TYR A 105 -7.41 28.11 5.17
N THR A 106 -8.29 28.69 5.99
CA THR A 106 -8.53 28.23 7.36
C THR A 106 -9.92 28.57 7.84
N SER A 107 -10.58 27.62 8.50
CA SER A 107 -11.90 27.84 9.11
C SER A 107 -11.83 28.51 10.49
N GLY A 108 -10.64 28.62 11.10
CA GLY A 108 -10.45 29.14 12.47
C GLY A 108 -11.05 28.30 13.61
N ASN A 109 -11.84 27.26 13.29
CA ASN A 109 -12.43 26.33 14.25
C ASN A 109 -11.67 24.98 14.25
N PRO A 110 -11.00 24.60 15.34
CA PRO A 110 -10.25 23.34 15.41
C PRO A 110 -11.10 22.08 15.22
N HIS A 111 -12.40 22.13 15.51
CA HIS A 111 -13.30 20.97 15.44
C HIS A 111 -13.86 20.71 14.03
N GLU A 112 -13.82 21.72 13.16
CA GLU A 112 -14.33 21.62 11.80
C GLU A 112 -13.36 22.38 10.86
N PRO A 113 -12.18 21.81 10.57
CA PRO A 113 -11.21 22.45 9.69
C PRO A 113 -11.75 22.53 8.27
N SER A 114 -11.24 23.50 7.50
CA SER A 114 -11.62 23.67 6.11
C SER A 114 -11.31 22.40 5.29
N PRO A 115 -12.16 22.03 4.32
CA PRO A 115 -11.80 21.01 3.33
C PRO A 115 -10.48 21.33 2.61
N TYR A 116 -10.17 22.61 2.41
CA TYR A 116 -8.99 23.13 1.70
C TYR A 116 -7.93 23.71 2.65
N GLU A 117 -7.96 23.36 3.93
CA GLU A 117 -7.05 23.90 4.96
C GLU A 117 -5.58 23.91 4.48
N GLY A 118 -4.91 25.05 4.62
CA GLY A 118 -3.50 25.22 4.25
C GLY A 118 -3.23 25.60 2.79
N GLU A 119 -4.24 25.61 1.91
CA GLU A 119 -4.07 26.09 0.53
C GLU A 119 -3.74 27.59 0.52
N ASN A 120 -2.84 28.01 -0.37
CA ASN A 120 -2.44 29.41 -0.53
C ASN A 120 -2.57 29.86 -1.99
N ILE A 121 -2.37 31.16 -2.25
CA ILE A 121 -2.45 31.73 -3.61
C ILE A 121 -1.45 31.14 -4.60
N LEU A 122 -0.31 30.60 -4.13
CA LEU A 122 0.68 29.95 -4.98
C LEU A 122 0.20 28.57 -5.44
N HIS A 123 -0.42 27.78 -4.57
CA HIS A 123 -1.08 26.52 -4.96
C HIS A 123 -2.11 26.76 -6.06
N ILE A 124 -2.96 27.78 -5.88
CA ILE A 124 -3.98 28.17 -6.88
C ILE A 124 -3.31 28.56 -8.21
N ALA A 125 -2.28 29.41 -8.18
CA ALA A 125 -1.58 29.85 -9.40
C ALA A 125 -0.93 28.69 -10.19
N ILE A 126 -0.37 27.70 -9.48
CA ILE A 126 0.22 26.49 -10.08
C ILE A 126 -0.87 25.62 -10.71
N ILE A 127 -2.00 25.42 -10.04
CA ILE A 127 -3.12 24.63 -10.59
C ILE A 127 -3.71 25.33 -11.84
N LEU A 128 -3.83 26.66 -11.81
CA LEU A 128 -4.29 27.47 -12.95
C LEU A 128 -3.28 27.56 -14.10
N ARG A 129 -2.08 26.98 -13.93
CA ARG A 129 -1.00 26.93 -14.92
C ARG A 129 -0.48 28.31 -15.35
N GLN A 130 -0.49 29.30 -14.45
CA GLN A 130 -0.08 30.66 -14.76
C GLN A 130 1.41 30.88 -14.43
N THR A 131 2.30 30.57 -15.38
CA THR A 131 3.76 30.64 -15.19
C THR A 131 4.25 32.04 -14.80
N GLU A 132 3.81 33.06 -15.53
CA GLU A 132 4.18 34.46 -15.28
C GLU A 132 3.74 34.94 -13.88
N LEU A 133 2.57 34.48 -13.44
CA LEU A 133 2.04 34.81 -12.12
C LEU A 133 2.85 34.13 -11.01
N VAL A 134 3.22 32.87 -11.20
CA VAL A 134 4.08 32.12 -10.26
C VAL A 134 5.44 32.81 -10.16
N GLN A 135 6.05 33.18 -11.28
CA GLN A 135 7.33 33.90 -11.30
C GLN A 135 7.23 35.24 -10.54
N TRP A 136 6.16 36.01 -10.77
CA TRP A 136 5.91 37.27 -10.06
C TRP A 136 5.72 37.05 -8.55
N LEU A 137 4.91 36.05 -8.14
CA LEU A 137 4.70 35.71 -6.73
C LEU A 137 6.02 35.30 -6.05
N MET A 138 6.89 34.59 -6.74
CA MET A 138 8.20 34.17 -6.24
C MET A 138 9.19 35.33 -6.08
N GLN A 139 9.02 36.41 -6.84
CA GLN A 139 9.81 37.64 -6.66
C GLN A 139 9.29 38.49 -5.48
N GLU A 140 7.97 38.66 -5.38
CA GLU A 140 7.36 39.57 -4.40
C GLU A 140 7.13 38.93 -3.02
N ALA A 141 6.79 37.65 -2.97
CA ALA A 141 6.42 36.92 -1.75
C ALA A 141 6.98 35.49 -1.74
N PRO A 142 8.31 35.32 -1.66
CA PRO A 142 8.95 34.00 -1.70
C PRO A 142 8.53 33.10 -0.52
N GLN A 143 8.09 33.66 0.62
CA GLN A 143 7.63 32.89 1.79
C GLN A 143 6.44 31.96 1.52
N LEU A 144 5.71 32.17 0.42
CA LEU A 144 4.60 31.33 0.00
C LEU A 144 5.00 29.86 -0.22
N VAL A 145 6.27 29.58 -0.46
CA VAL A 145 6.78 28.21 -0.67
C VAL A 145 6.67 27.31 0.57
N HIS A 146 6.50 27.88 1.76
CA HIS A 146 6.47 27.14 3.04
C HIS A 146 5.09 26.62 3.45
N ALA A 147 4.01 27.07 2.80
CA ALA A 147 2.68 26.64 3.18
C ALA A 147 2.46 25.16 2.81
N GLU A 148 1.82 24.40 3.70
CA GLU A 148 1.45 23.01 3.44
C GLU A 148 -0.08 22.85 3.49
N THR A 149 -0.63 22.19 2.48
CA THR A 149 -2.04 21.79 2.41
C THR A 149 -2.31 20.62 3.34
N THR A 150 -3.20 20.81 4.31
CA THR A 150 -3.55 19.80 5.33
C THR A 150 -5.02 19.39 5.31
N GLY A 151 -5.82 20.07 4.49
CA GLY A 151 -7.25 19.86 4.33
C GLY A 151 -7.62 18.45 3.86
N LYS A 152 -8.85 18.03 4.19
CA LYS A 152 -9.37 16.69 3.82
C LYS A 152 -9.46 16.46 2.32
N PHE A 153 -9.57 17.53 1.52
CA PHE A 153 -9.61 17.47 0.05
C PHE A 153 -8.28 16.98 -0.53
N PHE A 154 -7.16 17.34 0.11
CA PHE A 154 -5.80 16.98 -0.29
C PHE A 154 -5.32 15.67 0.35
N GLY A 155 -6.23 14.85 0.90
CA GLY A 155 -5.88 13.57 1.50
C GLY A 155 -5.45 12.53 0.46
N PRO A 156 -4.62 11.53 0.83
CA PRO A 156 -3.95 10.63 -0.11
C PRO A 156 -4.89 9.71 -0.89
N THR A 157 -6.13 9.53 -0.41
CA THR A 157 -7.18 8.74 -1.09
C THR A 157 -7.97 9.53 -2.14
N LYS A 158 -7.72 10.84 -2.23
CA LYS A 158 -8.44 11.77 -3.12
C LYS A 158 -7.62 12.00 -4.39
N ALA A 159 -8.31 12.26 -5.50
CA ALA A 159 -7.67 12.50 -6.79
C ALA A 159 -6.77 13.75 -6.80
N CYS A 160 -7.06 14.72 -5.92
CA CYS A 160 -6.33 15.97 -5.75
C CYS A 160 -5.19 15.89 -4.73
N TYR A 161 -4.68 14.69 -4.47
CA TYR A 161 -3.47 14.53 -3.69
C TYR A 161 -2.23 14.86 -4.52
N PHE A 162 -1.59 15.97 -4.19
CA PHE A 162 -0.37 16.46 -4.83
C PHE A 162 0.77 16.63 -3.81
N GLY A 163 0.75 15.87 -2.71
CA GLY A 163 1.68 16.02 -1.60
C GLY A 163 1.15 17.00 -0.56
N GLY A 164 1.80 18.16 -0.45
CA GLY A 164 1.44 19.16 0.55
C GLY A 164 1.91 20.57 0.21
N THR A 165 3.14 20.73 -0.27
CA THR A 165 3.76 22.03 -0.53
C THR A 165 3.60 22.48 -2.00
N PRO A 166 3.79 23.77 -2.31
CA PRO A 166 3.69 24.29 -3.69
C PRO A 166 4.64 23.61 -4.67
N LEU A 167 5.84 23.24 -4.20
CA LEU A 167 6.81 22.48 -5.01
C LEU A 167 6.22 21.12 -5.42
N HIS A 168 5.63 20.40 -4.47
CA HIS A 168 4.98 19.13 -4.74
C HIS A 168 3.80 19.29 -5.72
N PHE A 169 3.01 20.37 -5.62
CA PHE A 169 1.93 20.67 -6.55
C PHE A 169 2.42 20.92 -7.99
N ALA A 170 3.50 21.67 -8.16
CA ALA A 170 4.08 21.93 -9.47
C ALA A 170 4.58 20.63 -10.13
N LEU A 171 5.32 19.82 -9.37
CA LEU A 171 5.89 18.56 -9.84
C LEU A 171 4.82 17.50 -10.11
N ALA A 172 3.89 17.28 -9.18
CA ALA A 172 2.81 16.31 -9.31
C ALA A 172 1.77 16.70 -10.40
N SER A 173 1.77 17.96 -10.83
CA SER A 173 0.98 18.46 -11.97
C SER A 173 1.73 18.45 -13.31
N ASN A 174 2.95 17.92 -13.34
CA ASN A 174 3.85 17.89 -14.50
C ASN A 174 4.23 19.29 -15.02
N GLN A 175 4.58 20.22 -14.12
CA GLN A 175 4.90 21.62 -14.45
C GLN A 175 6.33 21.97 -13.98
N ILE A 176 7.32 21.49 -14.74
CA ILE A 176 8.75 21.61 -14.39
C ILE A 176 9.19 23.08 -14.27
N ASP A 177 8.74 23.96 -15.18
CA ASP A 177 9.19 25.36 -15.21
C ASP A 177 8.79 26.12 -13.94
N MET A 178 7.57 25.87 -13.45
CA MET A 178 7.10 26.43 -12.18
C MET A 178 7.82 25.83 -10.98
N ALA A 179 8.14 24.53 -11.03
CA ALA A 179 8.93 23.89 -9.97
C ALA A 179 10.33 24.51 -9.86
N LEU A 180 10.97 24.85 -11.00
CA LEU A 180 12.26 25.54 -11.01
C LEU A 180 12.19 26.92 -10.36
N TYR A 181 11.17 27.72 -10.67
CA TYR A 181 10.97 29.02 -10.00
C TYR A 181 10.77 28.88 -8.48
N VAL A 182 10.03 27.85 -8.04
CA VAL A 182 9.81 27.57 -6.61
C VAL A 182 11.10 27.13 -5.92
N LEU A 183 11.90 26.26 -6.55
CA LEU A 183 13.20 25.82 -6.03
C LEU A 183 14.20 26.97 -5.91
N GLU A 184 14.24 27.84 -6.92
CA GLU A 184 15.10 29.02 -6.92
C GLU A 184 14.72 29.99 -5.77
N ALA A 185 13.41 30.26 -5.60
CA ALA A 185 12.92 31.08 -4.51
C ALA A 185 13.23 30.46 -3.14
N GLY A 186 13.10 29.14 -3.01
CA GLY A 186 13.49 28.39 -1.82
C GLY A 186 14.99 28.47 -1.49
N GLY A 187 15.86 28.49 -2.51
CA GLY A 187 17.30 28.70 -2.35
C GLY A 187 17.64 30.11 -1.85
N ARG A 188 17.03 31.15 -2.43
CA ARG A 188 17.23 32.54 -2.00
C ARG A 188 16.84 32.78 -0.53
N LEU A 189 15.82 32.09 -0.04
CA LEU A 189 15.40 32.17 1.36
C LEU A 189 16.40 31.50 2.31
N GLN A 190 17.10 30.45 1.88
CA GLN A 190 18.13 29.77 2.67
C GLN A 190 19.43 30.60 2.80
N ASP A 191 19.79 31.35 1.75
CA ASP A 191 21.00 32.18 1.70
C ASP A 191 20.80 33.63 2.22
N GLY A 192 19.55 34.03 2.49
CA GLY A 192 19.18 35.40 2.88
C GLY A 192 19.41 35.76 4.37
N PRO A 193 19.24 37.04 4.75
CA PRO A 193 19.45 37.54 6.12
C PRO A 193 18.40 37.06 7.15
N PHE A 194 17.35 36.37 6.70
CA PHE A 194 16.26 35.84 7.54
C PHE A 194 16.47 34.36 7.89
N LYS A 195 17.63 34.04 8.48
CA LYS A 195 17.85 32.71 9.10
C LYS A 195 16.97 32.58 10.35
N GLU A 196 15.77 32.04 10.20
CA GLU A 196 15.06 31.47 11.35
C GLU A 196 15.60 30.06 11.61
N GLY A 197 15.98 29.80 12.86
CA GLY A 197 16.87 28.70 13.23
C GLY A 197 16.33 27.30 12.94
N GLY A 198 17.24 26.42 12.51
CA GLY A 198 17.18 24.97 12.72
C GLY A 198 16.08 24.16 12.02
N GLY A 199 15.16 24.78 11.28
CA GLY A 199 14.13 24.06 10.51
C GLY A 199 14.67 23.51 9.20
N GLU A 200 14.36 22.26 8.86
CA GLU A 200 14.59 21.71 7.52
C GLU A 200 13.93 22.62 6.48
N ALA A 201 14.68 22.98 5.43
CA ALA A 201 14.20 23.90 4.41
C ALA A 201 13.01 23.30 3.64
N LEU A 202 11.79 23.70 3.99
CA LEU A 202 10.49 23.26 3.44
C LEU A 202 10.34 23.39 1.90
N ALA A 203 11.27 24.07 1.22
CA ALA A 203 11.29 24.24 -0.23
C ALA A 203 12.55 23.64 -0.89
N SER A 204 13.03 22.51 -0.38
CA SER A 204 14.09 21.71 -1.02
C SER A 204 13.50 20.52 -1.77
N ILE A 205 14.19 20.04 -2.81
CA ILE A 205 13.80 18.83 -3.55
C ILE A 205 13.77 17.57 -2.66
N PHE A 206 14.51 17.60 -1.54
CA PHE A 206 14.56 16.52 -0.55
C PHE A 206 13.40 16.57 0.46
N THR A 207 12.51 17.56 0.37
CA THR A 207 11.37 17.67 1.29
C THR A 207 10.40 16.53 1.09
N CYS A 208 9.75 16.17 2.19
CA CYS A 208 8.67 15.20 2.21
C CYS A 208 7.39 15.90 2.65
N ASP A 209 6.25 15.38 2.23
CA ASP A 209 4.97 15.81 2.76
C ASP A 209 4.70 15.21 4.16
N ARG A 210 3.56 15.59 4.76
CA ARG A 210 3.06 15.01 6.03
C ARG A 210 2.93 13.48 6.08
N PHE A 211 2.93 12.81 4.93
CA PHE A 211 2.84 11.35 4.83
C PHE A 211 4.21 10.72 4.55
N GLY A 212 5.30 11.49 4.60
CA GLY A 212 6.67 11.03 4.31
C GLY A 212 6.93 10.78 2.83
N ASN A 213 6.05 11.21 1.92
CA ASN A 213 6.24 11.05 0.49
C ASN A 213 7.12 12.20 -0.03
N ASN A 214 8.28 11.85 -0.58
CA ASN A 214 9.10 12.78 -1.37
C ASN A 214 8.56 12.91 -2.81
N VAL A 215 9.20 13.75 -3.63
CA VAL A 215 8.87 13.93 -5.05
C VAL A 215 8.81 12.61 -5.84
N LEU A 216 9.70 11.65 -5.56
CA LEU A 216 9.74 10.36 -6.28
C LEU A 216 8.48 9.53 -5.99
N HIS A 217 8.00 9.53 -4.74
CA HIS A 217 6.74 8.88 -4.40
C HIS A 217 5.56 9.55 -5.11
N LEU A 218 5.53 10.88 -5.19
CA LEU A 218 4.46 11.59 -5.90
C LEU A 218 4.49 11.32 -7.41
N ALA A 219 5.68 11.26 -8.02
CA ALA A 219 5.84 10.87 -9.41
C ALA A 219 5.27 9.47 -9.67
N VAL A 220 5.51 8.53 -8.75
CA VAL A 220 4.93 7.18 -8.78
C VAL A 220 3.41 7.21 -8.68
N ILE A 221 2.84 7.92 -7.69
CA ILE A 221 1.40 8.02 -7.46
C ILE A 221 0.68 8.62 -8.67
N ARG A 222 1.30 9.60 -9.34
CA ARG A 222 0.73 10.30 -10.50
C ARG A 222 1.06 9.64 -11.84
N GLY A 223 1.97 8.67 -11.86
CA GLY A 223 2.37 8.00 -13.10
C GLY A 223 3.22 8.86 -14.04
N LEU A 224 4.09 9.72 -13.49
CA LEU A 224 4.87 10.71 -14.22
C LEU A 224 6.37 10.32 -14.28
N PRO A 225 6.82 9.57 -15.30
CA PRO A 225 8.24 9.20 -15.43
C PRO A 225 9.13 10.42 -15.69
N ASP A 226 8.65 11.39 -16.48
CA ASP A 226 9.40 12.61 -16.81
C ASP A 226 9.78 13.42 -15.56
N ILE A 227 8.90 13.43 -14.55
CA ILE A 227 9.14 14.13 -13.28
C ILE A 227 10.11 13.35 -12.39
N TYR A 228 10.08 12.01 -12.46
CA TYR A 228 11.07 11.17 -11.80
C TYR A 228 12.47 11.45 -12.37
N ASP A 229 12.58 11.49 -13.70
CA ASP A 229 13.82 11.77 -14.42
C ASP A 229 14.34 13.18 -14.15
N PHE A 230 13.45 14.18 -14.17
CA PHE A 230 13.76 15.54 -13.78
C PHE A 230 14.34 15.60 -12.36
N ALA A 231 13.68 14.96 -11.38
CA ALA A 231 14.12 14.97 -10.00
C ALA A 231 15.51 14.36 -9.83
N LEU A 232 15.79 13.24 -10.52
CA LEU A 232 17.13 12.63 -10.51
C LEU A 232 18.17 13.55 -11.13
N ARG A 233 17.93 14.11 -12.32
CA ARG A 233 18.85 15.03 -12.99
C ARG A 233 19.15 16.27 -12.14
N PHE A 234 18.12 16.83 -11.50
CA PHE A 234 18.26 17.99 -10.63
C PHE A 234 19.15 17.68 -9.42
N VAL A 235 18.92 16.54 -8.75
CA VAL A 235 19.72 16.13 -7.59
C VAL A 235 21.16 15.77 -7.99
N ILE A 236 21.36 15.11 -9.13
CA ILE A 236 22.69 14.83 -9.70
C ILE A 236 23.46 16.14 -9.87
N LYS A 237 22.88 17.13 -10.56
CA LYS A 237 23.52 18.44 -10.80
C LYS A 237 23.78 19.22 -9.51
N LEU A 238 22.91 19.09 -8.51
CA LEU A 238 23.07 19.73 -7.20
C LEU A 238 24.24 19.14 -6.39
N LEU A 239 24.50 17.85 -6.55
CA LEU A 239 25.52 17.11 -5.80
C LEU A 239 26.84 16.93 -6.56
N SER A 240 26.87 17.21 -7.87
CA SER A 240 28.11 17.25 -8.66
C SER A 240 29.04 18.39 -8.22
N PRO A 241 30.37 18.15 -8.18
CA PRO A 241 31.35 19.18 -7.82
C PRO A 241 31.33 20.34 -8.83
N ALA A 242 31.62 21.55 -8.35
CA ALA A 242 31.41 22.82 -9.06
C ALA A 242 32.29 23.07 -10.31
N GLU A 243 33.14 22.13 -10.71
CA GLU A 243 34.05 22.27 -11.87
C GLU A 243 33.34 22.09 -13.23
N GLU A 244 32.15 21.49 -13.28
CA GLU A 244 31.34 21.35 -14.51
C GLU A 244 30.26 22.43 -14.70
N LYS A 245 30.30 23.54 -13.95
CA LYS A 245 29.31 24.63 -14.12
C LYS A 245 29.54 25.51 -15.37
N PHE A 246 30.54 25.21 -16.21
CA PHE A 246 30.82 25.95 -17.44
C PHE A 246 31.49 25.06 -18.49
N GLU A 247 30.72 24.39 -19.35
CA GLU A 247 31.00 24.25 -20.79
C GLU A 247 29.71 23.86 -21.54
N PRO A 248 29.20 24.70 -22.46
CA PRO A 248 28.20 24.24 -23.42
C PRO A 248 28.89 23.35 -24.47
N SER A 249 28.30 22.19 -24.68
CA SER A 249 28.63 21.18 -25.68
C SER A 249 29.26 21.74 -26.97
N LYS A 250 30.50 21.36 -27.27
CA LYS A 250 30.99 21.23 -28.66
C LYS A 250 31.03 19.77 -29.04
N ALA A 251 29.92 19.30 -29.58
CA ALA A 251 29.90 18.12 -30.41
C ALA A 251 30.67 18.40 -31.72
N GLY A 252 31.60 17.50 -32.04
CA GLY A 252 32.03 17.16 -33.39
C GLY A 252 32.66 18.26 -34.24
N LEU A 253 33.99 18.26 -34.32
CA LEU A 253 34.66 18.29 -35.63
C LEU A 253 36.05 17.66 -35.46
N MET A 254 36.22 16.44 -35.99
CA MET A 254 37.54 15.90 -36.27
C MET A 254 38.19 16.78 -37.34
N ALA A 255 39.43 17.21 -37.11
CA ALA A 255 40.30 17.66 -38.19
C ALA A 255 41.73 17.11 -37.97
N PRO A 256 42.46 16.77 -39.04
CA PRO A 256 43.64 15.93 -38.99
C PRO A 256 44.90 16.73 -38.64
N LYS A 257 45.91 15.99 -38.16
CA LYS A 257 47.28 16.46 -37.95
C LYS A 257 47.87 17.09 -39.21
N GLU A 258 48.52 18.25 -39.09
CA GLU A 258 49.74 18.58 -39.81
C GLU A 258 50.54 19.72 -39.14
N LYS A 259 51.85 19.75 -39.44
CA LYS A 259 52.96 20.44 -38.77
C LYS A 259 53.04 21.96 -39.07
N PRO A 260 53.86 22.73 -38.31
CA PRO A 260 53.94 24.19 -38.43
C PRO A 260 54.92 24.61 -39.55
N VAL A 261 54.79 25.86 -40.05
CA VAL A 261 55.87 26.77 -40.52
C VAL A 261 55.30 28.06 -41.16
N ASP A 262 55.85 29.19 -40.70
CA ASP A 262 56.13 30.52 -41.30
C ASP A 262 55.07 31.48 -41.91
N GLU A 263 55.11 32.69 -41.33
CA GLU A 263 55.23 34.05 -41.91
C GLU A 263 54.20 34.67 -42.90
N VAL A 264 53.63 35.80 -42.44
CA VAL A 264 53.57 37.14 -43.10
C VAL A 264 52.59 37.37 -44.27
N HIS A 265 51.49 38.09 -44.01
CA HIS A 265 51.16 39.46 -44.50
C HIS A 265 49.67 39.83 -44.32
N ASP A 266 49.44 40.83 -43.47
CA ASP A 266 48.86 42.14 -43.78
C ASP A 266 47.53 42.32 -44.57
N VAL A 267 46.65 43.10 -43.91
CA VAL A 267 45.90 44.28 -44.40
C VAL A 267 44.37 44.18 -44.63
N GLU A 268 43.69 44.80 -43.65
CA GLU A 268 42.53 45.71 -43.71
C GLU A 268 41.13 45.19 -44.10
N ASN A 269 40.23 45.20 -43.11
CA ASN A 269 39.31 46.34 -42.99
C ASN A 269 38.64 46.43 -41.61
N MET A 270 38.81 47.60 -41.02
CA MET A 270 38.31 48.03 -39.73
C MET A 270 36.90 48.60 -39.94
N VAL A 271 35.87 47.97 -39.36
CA VAL A 271 34.58 48.61 -39.10
C VAL A 271 34.30 48.53 -37.61
N VAL A 272 34.19 49.73 -37.04
CA VAL A 272 33.98 50.07 -35.64
C VAL A 272 32.82 49.27 -35.03
N VAL A 273 33.12 48.32 -34.15
CA VAL A 273 32.14 47.74 -33.23
C VAL A 273 32.00 48.71 -32.05
N GLN A 274 30.98 49.57 -32.12
CA GLN A 274 30.44 50.21 -30.93
C GLN A 274 29.84 49.13 -30.03
N SER A 275 30.45 48.95 -28.87
CA SER A 275 29.92 48.21 -27.75
C SER A 275 28.56 48.76 -27.34
N THR A 276 27.49 48.03 -27.66
CA THR A 276 26.23 48.13 -26.94
C THR A 276 25.96 46.77 -26.31
N SER A 277 26.32 46.70 -25.02
CA SER A 277 25.84 45.69 -24.08
C SER A 277 24.31 45.69 -24.08
N ARG A 278 23.69 44.75 -24.78
CA ARG A 278 22.35 44.30 -24.45
C ARG A 278 22.50 43.19 -23.41
N SER A 279 22.27 43.54 -22.16
CA SER A 279 22.05 42.59 -21.08
C SER A 279 20.91 41.66 -21.48
N SER A 280 21.20 40.38 -21.73
CA SER A 280 20.17 39.34 -21.80
C SER A 280 19.45 39.31 -20.46
N SER A 281 18.12 39.35 -20.49
CA SER A 281 17.31 39.30 -19.28
C SER A 281 17.54 37.97 -18.54
N PRO A 282 17.45 37.92 -17.19
CA PRO A 282 17.58 36.68 -16.40
C PRO A 282 16.65 35.54 -16.85
N THR A 283 15.57 35.91 -17.55
CA THR A 283 14.54 35.03 -18.11
C THR A 283 15.06 34.12 -19.23
N GLU A 284 16.01 34.57 -20.06
CA GLU A 284 16.54 33.79 -21.20
C GLU A 284 17.56 32.72 -20.77
N GLU A 285 18.31 32.97 -19.70
CA GLU A 285 19.19 31.96 -19.08
C GLU A 285 18.40 30.88 -18.34
N LEU A 286 17.29 31.23 -17.70
CA LEU A 286 16.41 30.30 -16.99
C LEU A 286 15.67 29.34 -17.94
N LEU A 287 15.15 29.83 -19.06
CA LEU A 287 14.49 29.00 -20.09
C LEU A 287 15.48 28.04 -20.76
N ARG A 288 16.73 28.46 -21.00
CA ARG A 288 17.81 27.57 -21.47
C ARG A 288 18.14 26.47 -20.45
N SER A 289 18.09 26.77 -19.16
CA SER A 289 18.34 25.76 -18.11
C SER A 289 17.23 24.71 -17.99
N ALA A 290 15.98 25.05 -18.34
CA ALA A 290 14.84 24.14 -18.24
C ALA A 290 14.87 23.02 -19.31
N ASP A 291 15.34 23.34 -20.52
CA ASP A 291 15.53 22.36 -21.59
C ASP A 291 16.66 21.36 -21.27
N ASP A 292 17.73 21.80 -20.60
CA ASP A 292 18.80 20.92 -20.09
C ASP A 292 18.28 19.87 -19.09
N PHE A 293 17.26 20.19 -18.28
CA PHE A 293 16.69 19.22 -17.35
C PHE A 293 15.66 18.29 -18.01
N ARG A 294 15.17 18.62 -19.21
CA ARG A 294 14.20 17.82 -19.96
C ARG A 294 14.87 16.78 -20.87
N GLN A 295 16.11 16.99 -21.31
CA GLN A 295 16.81 16.11 -22.26
C GLN A 295 18.17 15.65 -21.71
N GLY A 296 18.54 14.37 -21.92
CA GLY A 296 19.84 13.82 -21.54
C GLY A 296 19.78 12.41 -20.92
N GLU A 297 20.79 11.57 -21.17
CA GLU A 297 20.89 10.25 -20.55
C GLU A 297 21.18 10.36 -19.04
N ILE A 298 20.44 9.59 -18.23
CA ILE A 298 20.62 9.56 -16.77
C ILE A 298 21.53 8.37 -16.43
N ASN A 299 22.84 8.62 -16.34
CA ASN A 299 23.79 7.61 -15.87
C ASN A 299 23.93 7.65 -14.35
N LEU A 300 22.88 7.22 -13.64
CA LEU A 300 22.87 7.18 -12.16
C LEU A 300 24.06 6.38 -11.62
N VAL A 301 24.40 5.26 -12.27
CA VAL A 301 25.52 4.40 -11.86
C VAL A 301 26.86 5.12 -11.97
N GLU A 302 27.08 5.89 -13.04
CA GLU A 302 28.32 6.65 -13.25
C GLU A 302 28.45 7.81 -12.26
N PHE A 303 27.34 8.51 -12.00
CA PHE A 303 27.29 9.54 -10.97
C PHE A 303 27.60 8.97 -9.57
N LEU A 304 26.98 7.84 -9.19
CA LEU A 304 27.23 7.22 -7.88
C LEU A 304 28.69 6.77 -7.70
N LYS A 305 29.38 6.42 -8.81
CA LYS A 305 30.81 6.10 -8.80
C LYS A 305 31.70 7.34 -8.64
N SER A 306 31.36 8.45 -9.31
CA SER A 306 32.20 9.65 -9.39
C SER A 306 31.96 10.67 -8.26
N THR A 307 30.79 10.67 -7.61
CA THR A 307 30.41 11.68 -6.62
C THR A 307 31.23 11.61 -5.31
N SER A 308 31.09 12.59 -4.41
CA SER A 308 31.70 12.54 -3.07
C SER A 308 30.95 11.57 -2.14
N ASP A 309 31.58 11.07 -1.06
CA ASP A 309 30.90 10.16 -0.12
C ASP A 309 29.65 10.81 0.51
N SER A 310 29.69 12.12 0.76
CA SER A 310 28.53 12.87 1.25
C SER A 310 27.40 13.00 0.22
N GLY A 311 27.75 13.13 -1.07
CA GLY A 311 26.80 13.18 -2.18
C GLY A 311 26.17 11.81 -2.42
N TYR A 312 26.97 10.76 -2.35
CA TYR A 312 26.51 9.36 -2.43
C TYR A 312 25.46 9.07 -1.37
N GLU A 313 25.75 9.36 -0.10
CA GLU A 313 24.86 9.10 1.03
C GLU A 313 23.55 9.91 0.92
N LYS A 314 23.62 11.19 0.52
CA LYS A 314 22.43 12.02 0.29
C LYS A 314 21.56 11.47 -0.85
N MET A 315 22.17 11.04 -1.95
CA MET A 315 21.45 10.44 -3.07
C MET A 315 20.80 9.11 -2.67
N LEU A 316 21.52 8.26 -1.94
CA LEU A 316 20.99 6.98 -1.49
C LEU A 316 19.78 7.17 -0.55
N ARG A 317 19.87 8.10 0.41
CA ARG A 317 18.73 8.47 1.27
C ARG A 317 17.55 9.01 0.47
N PHE A 318 17.80 9.80 -0.57
CA PHE A 318 16.72 10.33 -1.41
C PHE A 318 15.99 9.22 -2.19
N LEU A 319 16.72 8.26 -2.76
CA LEU A 319 16.16 7.13 -3.49
C LEU A 319 15.44 6.13 -2.57
N MET A 320 16.03 5.85 -1.40
CA MET A 320 15.56 4.85 -0.44
C MET A 320 14.68 5.43 0.68
N GLN A 321 14.28 6.71 0.57
CA GLN A 321 13.36 7.34 1.51
C GLN A 321 12.09 6.50 1.59
N ARG A 322 11.66 6.17 2.81
CA ARG A 322 10.39 5.49 3.06
C ARG A 322 9.33 6.49 3.47
N ASN A 323 8.12 6.27 3.01
CA ASN A 323 6.95 7.03 3.46
C ASN A 323 6.38 6.49 4.78
N SER A 324 5.29 7.08 5.25
CA SER A 324 4.56 6.64 6.45
C SER A 324 3.97 5.24 6.36
N ASP A 325 3.78 4.71 5.14
CA ASP A 325 3.40 3.31 4.89
C ASP A 325 4.63 2.37 4.90
N GLU A 326 5.83 2.90 5.20
CA GLU A 326 7.13 2.23 5.16
C GLU A 326 7.58 1.75 3.76
N LEU A 327 7.00 2.35 2.70
CA LEU A 327 7.28 2.01 1.30
C LEU A 327 8.26 3.02 0.69
N THR A 328 9.22 2.50 -0.08
CA THR A 328 10.07 3.23 -1.02
C THR A 328 9.30 3.56 -2.31
N PRO A 329 9.81 4.41 -3.22
CA PRO A 329 9.17 4.65 -4.52
C PRO A 329 8.96 3.36 -5.34
N LEU A 330 9.92 2.43 -5.32
CA LEU A 330 9.83 1.16 -6.03
C LEU A 330 8.74 0.26 -5.43
N SER A 331 8.77 0.03 -4.11
CA SER A 331 7.76 -0.79 -3.43
C SER A 331 6.36 -0.14 -3.46
N LEU A 332 6.27 1.20 -3.46
CA LEU A 332 5.02 1.94 -3.64
C LEU A 332 4.42 1.73 -5.03
N SER A 333 5.25 1.74 -6.09
CA SER A 333 4.77 1.49 -7.46
C SER A 333 4.18 0.08 -7.60
N ALA A 334 4.81 -0.91 -6.97
CA ALA A 334 4.28 -2.26 -6.84
C ALA A 334 2.99 -2.30 -6.01
N ALA A 335 2.95 -1.58 -4.89
CA ALA A 335 1.77 -1.53 -4.01
C ALA A 335 0.56 -0.89 -4.69
N ILE A 336 0.71 0.19 -5.46
CA ILE A 336 -0.43 0.86 -6.12
C ILE A 336 -0.85 0.12 -7.39
N GLY A 337 0.02 -0.72 -7.97
CA GLY A 337 -0.27 -1.37 -9.25
C GLY A 337 0.15 -0.53 -10.46
N GLN A 338 1.10 0.40 -10.31
CA GLN A 338 1.47 1.37 -11.34
C GLN A 338 2.56 0.81 -12.25
N GLN A 339 2.18 -0.02 -13.22
CA GLN A 339 3.08 -0.76 -14.10
C GLN A 339 4.10 0.14 -14.84
N ARG A 340 3.64 1.24 -15.43
CA ARG A 340 4.52 2.16 -16.18
C ARG A 340 5.66 2.69 -15.32
N MET A 341 5.36 3.12 -14.09
CA MET A 341 6.38 3.62 -13.17
C MET A 341 7.23 2.50 -12.62
N PHE A 342 6.65 1.34 -12.30
CA PHE A 342 7.41 0.19 -11.83
C PHE A 342 8.49 -0.21 -12.86
N GLN A 343 8.13 -0.33 -14.13
CA GLN A 343 9.08 -0.64 -15.22
C GLN A 343 10.15 0.45 -15.38
N HIS A 344 9.74 1.72 -15.32
CA HIS A 344 10.66 2.87 -15.42
C HIS A 344 11.70 2.88 -14.29
N LEU A 345 11.24 2.77 -13.03
CA LEU A 345 12.11 2.72 -11.85
C LEU A 345 13.02 1.48 -11.89
N PHE A 346 12.46 0.36 -12.33
CA PHE A 346 13.21 -0.88 -12.45
C PHE A 346 14.35 -0.74 -13.46
N HIS A 347 14.09 -0.16 -14.64
CA HIS A 347 15.11 0.07 -15.66
C HIS A 347 16.28 0.95 -15.14
N HIS A 348 15.98 2.03 -14.41
CA HIS A 348 17.01 2.88 -13.79
C HIS A 348 17.82 2.17 -12.68
N SER A 349 17.23 1.15 -12.03
CA SER A 349 17.91 0.35 -11.01
C SER A 349 18.80 -0.75 -11.58
N THR A 350 18.50 -1.20 -12.81
CA THR A 350 19.26 -2.26 -13.48
C THR A 350 20.53 -1.71 -14.14
N SER A 351 21.57 -2.53 -14.18
CA SER A 351 22.82 -2.19 -14.88
C SER A 351 23.20 -3.27 -15.88
N VAL A 352 23.82 -2.90 -16.99
CA VAL A 352 24.34 -3.85 -17.97
C VAL A 352 25.68 -4.39 -17.46
N ALA A 353 25.79 -5.70 -17.30
CA ALA A 353 27.01 -6.38 -16.86
C ALA A 353 27.97 -6.55 -18.04
N TRP A 354 27.47 -7.12 -19.13
CA TRP A 354 28.22 -7.33 -20.37
C TRP A 354 27.24 -7.50 -21.55
N ARG A 355 27.72 -7.24 -22.77
CA ARG A 355 26.99 -7.51 -24.02
C ARG A 355 27.87 -8.35 -24.92
N TYR A 356 27.32 -9.44 -25.47
CA TYR A 356 27.99 -10.31 -26.42
C TYR A 356 27.05 -10.67 -27.56
N GLY A 357 27.22 -9.98 -28.70
CA GLY A 357 26.31 -10.11 -29.84
C GLY A 357 24.87 -9.77 -29.46
N PRO A 358 23.88 -10.64 -29.74
CA PRO A 358 22.47 -10.41 -29.38
C PRO A 358 22.15 -10.72 -27.91
N ILE A 359 23.13 -11.13 -27.10
CA ILE A 359 22.93 -11.48 -25.69
C ILE A 359 23.44 -10.34 -24.82
N THR A 360 22.60 -9.84 -23.94
CA THR A 360 22.93 -8.82 -22.96
C THR A 360 22.69 -9.39 -21.56
N ALA A 361 23.72 -9.39 -20.72
CA ALA A 361 23.55 -9.70 -19.31
C ALA A 361 23.28 -8.42 -18.52
N ILE A 362 22.22 -8.45 -17.72
CA ILE A 362 21.80 -7.37 -16.84
C ILE A 362 21.92 -7.81 -15.39
N HIS A 363 22.41 -6.91 -14.54
CA HIS A 363 22.41 -7.04 -13.09
C HIS A 363 21.21 -6.31 -12.51
N VAL A 364 20.33 -7.06 -11.87
CA VAL A 364 19.15 -6.56 -11.15
C VAL A 364 19.48 -6.51 -9.65
N PRO A 365 19.41 -5.34 -8.99
CA PRO A 365 19.63 -5.27 -7.55
C PRO A 365 18.53 -6.02 -6.80
N LEU A 366 18.91 -6.86 -5.84
CA LEU A 366 17.94 -7.57 -5.00
C LEU A 366 17.43 -6.73 -3.83
N PHE A 367 18.21 -5.73 -3.41
CA PHE A 367 17.83 -4.84 -2.32
C PHE A 367 16.53 -4.10 -2.64
N ASP A 368 15.60 -4.05 -1.69
CA ASP A 368 14.25 -3.47 -1.79
C ASP A 368 13.29 -4.18 -2.79
N LEU A 369 13.81 -4.90 -3.78
CA LEU A 369 13.05 -5.77 -4.68
C LEU A 369 12.61 -7.08 -4.00
N GLU A 370 13.58 -7.87 -3.53
CA GLU A 370 13.38 -9.17 -2.87
C GLU A 370 13.98 -9.21 -1.47
N GLN A 371 15.17 -8.65 -1.29
CA GLN A 371 15.87 -8.59 -0.03
C GLN A 371 15.32 -7.41 0.78
N PRO A 372 14.70 -7.67 1.93
CA PRO A 372 14.20 -6.60 2.78
C PRO A 372 15.35 -5.94 3.52
N GLU A 373 15.24 -4.63 3.68
CA GLU A 373 16.00 -3.91 4.69
C GLU A 373 15.43 -4.27 6.08
N LEU A 374 16.31 -4.53 7.04
CA LEU A 374 15.91 -4.90 8.39
C LEU A 374 15.39 -3.68 9.13
N ARG A 375 14.27 -3.85 9.84
CA ARG A 375 13.80 -2.81 10.76
C ARG A 375 14.82 -2.64 11.90
N PRO A 376 15.03 -1.40 12.38
CA PRO A 376 15.82 -1.17 13.58
C PRO A 376 15.19 -1.91 14.77
N VAL A 377 16.03 -2.29 15.73
CA VAL A 377 15.55 -2.98 16.95
C VAL A 377 14.58 -2.03 17.66
N PRO A 378 13.34 -2.47 17.95
CA PRO A 378 12.43 -1.65 18.74
C PRO A 378 13.05 -1.45 20.12
N ASP A 379 13.11 -0.20 20.59
CA ASP A 379 13.56 0.08 21.95
C ASP A 379 12.41 -0.26 22.91
N PHE A 380 12.48 -1.44 23.52
CA PHE A 380 11.45 -1.91 24.45
C PHE A 380 11.61 -1.32 25.86
N GLY A 381 12.60 -0.47 26.09
CA GLY A 381 12.88 0.16 27.39
C GLY A 381 12.92 -0.87 28.51
N ARG A 382 11.94 -0.83 29.43
CA ARG A 382 11.86 -1.75 30.58
C ARG A 382 11.64 -3.22 30.21
N PHE A 383 11.12 -3.51 29.01
CA PHE A 383 10.85 -4.86 28.53
C PHE A 383 12.00 -5.44 27.68
N GLN A 384 13.10 -4.71 27.50
CA GLN A 384 14.25 -5.16 26.72
C GLN A 384 14.86 -6.46 27.26
N GLN A 385 14.93 -6.63 28.58
CA GLN A 385 15.44 -7.86 29.21
C GLN A 385 14.61 -9.10 28.85
N ILE A 386 13.29 -8.93 28.73
CA ILE A 386 12.38 -10.02 28.34
C ILE A 386 12.54 -10.31 26.85
N HIS A 387 12.66 -9.27 26.02
CA HIS A 387 12.95 -9.42 24.60
C HIS A 387 14.26 -10.18 24.36
N ASP A 388 15.33 -9.86 25.07
CA ASP A 388 16.64 -10.49 24.92
C ASP A 388 16.64 -11.94 25.41
N LEU A 389 15.92 -12.24 26.50
CA LEU A 389 15.67 -13.60 26.96
C LEU A 389 14.92 -14.43 25.91
N VAL A 390 13.87 -13.86 25.31
CA VAL A 390 13.07 -14.54 24.28
C VAL A 390 13.88 -14.72 22.99
N ALA A 391 14.70 -13.74 22.61
CA ALA A 391 15.59 -13.83 21.45
C ALA A 391 16.70 -14.88 21.62
N SER A 392 17.07 -15.22 22.86
CA SER A 392 18.08 -16.25 23.17
C SER A 392 17.57 -17.70 23.09
N LEU A 393 16.26 -17.90 22.87
CA LEU A 393 15.67 -19.24 22.77
C LEU A 393 16.21 -20.02 21.56
N PRO A 394 16.35 -21.35 21.66
CA PRO A 394 16.85 -22.18 20.56
C PRO A 394 15.92 -22.09 19.34
N TYR A 395 16.49 -22.21 18.13
CA TYR A 395 15.84 -21.99 16.82
C TYR A 395 14.42 -22.59 16.61
N PRO A 396 14.02 -23.74 17.20
CA PRO A 396 12.63 -24.20 17.10
C PRO A 396 11.61 -23.35 17.86
N ILE A 397 12.08 -22.54 18.82
CA ILE A 397 11.33 -21.74 19.79
C ILE A 397 11.68 -20.24 19.67
N ALA A 398 12.79 -19.92 18.99
CA ALA A 398 13.25 -18.56 18.76
C ALA A 398 12.17 -17.73 18.04
N PRO A 399 11.96 -16.46 18.44
CA PRO A 399 11.10 -15.56 17.69
C PRO A 399 11.60 -15.45 16.24
N LYS A 400 10.65 -15.30 15.31
CA LYS A 400 10.91 -15.09 13.88
C LYS A 400 12.02 -14.06 13.70
N GLY A 401 12.91 -14.28 12.72
CA GLY A 401 13.97 -13.33 12.38
C GLY A 401 13.40 -11.91 12.25
N ARG A 402 14.20 -10.88 12.55
CA ARG A 402 13.74 -9.48 12.53
C ARG A 402 12.95 -9.21 11.24
N LYS A 403 11.65 -8.89 11.38
CA LYS A 403 10.80 -8.57 10.22
C LYS A 403 11.39 -7.33 9.55
N GLY A 404 11.82 -7.50 8.30
CA GLY A 404 12.22 -6.37 7.48
C GLY A 404 11.02 -5.59 6.97
N TYR A 405 11.29 -4.48 6.29
CA TYR A 405 10.26 -3.74 5.57
C TYR A 405 9.70 -4.56 4.40
N ARG A 406 8.49 -4.21 3.94
CA ARG A 406 7.85 -4.89 2.81
C ARG A 406 8.66 -4.64 1.54
N THR A 407 9.00 -5.70 0.83
CA THR A 407 9.71 -5.60 -0.45
C THR A 407 8.75 -5.41 -1.61
N ALA A 408 9.26 -4.98 -2.76
CA ALA A 408 8.44 -4.83 -3.95
C ALA A 408 7.75 -6.13 -4.36
N ILE A 409 8.43 -7.29 -4.28
CA ILE A 409 7.82 -8.60 -4.56
C ILE A 409 6.70 -8.93 -3.57
N GLN A 410 6.90 -8.66 -2.27
CA GLN A 410 5.84 -8.87 -1.28
C GLN A 410 4.63 -7.96 -1.56
N CYS A 411 4.86 -6.75 -2.06
CA CYS A 411 3.78 -5.84 -2.46
C CYS A 411 3.02 -6.35 -3.70
N LEU A 412 3.72 -6.86 -4.71
CA LEU A 412 3.12 -7.46 -5.92
C LEU A 412 2.29 -8.71 -5.60
N CYS A 413 2.76 -9.55 -4.66
CA CYS A 413 2.10 -10.80 -4.32
C CYS A 413 0.98 -10.65 -3.28
N SER A 414 0.77 -9.45 -2.72
CA SER A 414 -0.24 -9.22 -1.70
C SER A 414 -1.60 -8.90 -2.31
N THR A 415 -2.66 -9.39 -1.67
CA THR A 415 -4.07 -9.07 -2.00
C THR A 415 -4.64 -7.96 -1.13
N GLU A 416 -3.87 -7.46 -0.15
CA GLU A 416 -4.31 -6.48 0.83
C GLU A 416 -4.16 -5.03 0.35
N LYS A 417 -4.84 -4.12 1.04
CA LYS A 417 -4.56 -2.69 0.96
C LYS A 417 -3.25 -2.40 1.70
N ILE A 418 -2.21 -2.06 0.96
CA ILE A 418 -0.87 -1.78 1.51
C ILE A 418 -0.67 -0.29 1.76
N SER A 419 -0.98 0.56 0.78
CA SER A 419 -0.77 2.01 0.89
C SER A 419 -2.05 2.75 1.26
N ASN A 420 -1.90 3.81 2.05
CA ASN A 420 -2.97 4.73 2.41
C ASN A 420 -3.53 5.52 1.23
N THR A 421 -2.80 5.61 0.12
CA THR A 421 -3.26 6.21 -1.15
C THR A 421 -4.42 5.46 -1.80
N LEU A 422 -4.54 4.16 -1.54
CA LEU A 422 -5.59 3.33 -2.12
C LEU A 422 -6.92 3.49 -1.39
N GLN A 423 -8.03 3.52 -2.16
CA GLN A 423 -9.36 3.48 -1.59
C GLN A 423 -9.73 2.06 -1.15
N ARG A 424 -10.49 1.91 -0.05
CA ARG A 424 -10.92 0.60 0.47
C ARG A 424 -12.07 -0.06 -0.34
N HIS A 425 -12.50 0.55 -1.44
CA HIS A 425 -13.58 0.00 -2.26
C HIS A 425 -13.15 -1.32 -2.93
N HIS A 426 -13.99 -2.35 -2.80
CA HIS A 426 -13.66 -3.72 -3.25
C HIS A 426 -13.31 -3.79 -4.74
N VAL A 427 -14.07 -3.09 -5.59
CA VAL A 427 -13.85 -3.05 -7.05
C VAL A 427 -12.48 -2.46 -7.39
N VAL A 428 -12.11 -1.35 -6.75
CA VAL A 428 -10.80 -0.71 -6.95
C VAL A 428 -9.67 -1.63 -6.52
N MET A 429 -9.83 -2.33 -5.40
CA MET A 429 -8.82 -3.29 -4.92
C MET A 429 -8.67 -4.50 -5.85
N GLN A 430 -9.77 -5.00 -6.44
CA GLN A 430 -9.68 -6.07 -7.45
C GLN A 430 -8.89 -5.63 -8.69
N GLU A 431 -9.12 -4.41 -9.17
CA GLU A 431 -8.37 -3.85 -10.29
C GLU A 431 -6.88 -3.71 -9.96
N VAL A 432 -6.54 -3.20 -8.77
CA VAL A 432 -5.16 -3.09 -8.30
C VAL A 432 -4.49 -4.46 -8.22
N VAL A 433 -5.18 -5.48 -7.67
CA VAL A 433 -4.65 -6.85 -7.61
C VAL A 433 -4.41 -7.41 -9.01
N SER A 434 -5.33 -7.18 -9.96
CA SER A 434 -5.15 -7.59 -11.36
C SER A 434 -3.89 -6.95 -11.96
N LYS A 435 -3.69 -5.65 -11.77
CA LYS A 435 -2.49 -4.92 -12.23
C LYS A 435 -1.21 -5.46 -11.58
N ARG A 436 -1.25 -5.78 -10.28
CA ARG A 436 -0.12 -6.40 -9.57
C ARG A 436 0.26 -7.76 -10.16
N LEU A 437 -0.73 -8.60 -10.44
CA LEU A 437 -0.54 -9.92 -11.06
C LEU A 437 -0.02 -9.81 -12.50
N GLU A 438 -0.42 -8.77 -13.23
CA GLU A 438 0.12 -8.50 -14.57
C GLU A 438 1.60 -8.11 -14.51
N MET A 439 2.01 -7.30 -13.54
CA MET A 439 3.43 -6.96 -13.33
C MET A 439 4.29 -8.18 -13.00
N LEU A 440 3.74 -9.22 -12.36
CA LEU A 440 4.46 -10.49 -12.13
C LEU A 440 4.83 -11.23 -13.42
N LYS A 441 4.23 -10.87 -14.57
CA LYS A 441 4.58 -11.43 -15.88
C LYS A 441 5.90 -10.89 -16.44
N MET A 442 6.45 -9.81 -15.84
CA MET A 442 7.76 -9.29 -16.24
C MET A 442 8.83 -10.38 -16.14
N LEU A 443 9.64 -10.50 -17.19
CA LEU A 443 10.63 -11.57 -17.34
C LEU A 443 11.59 -11.62 -16.15
N GLU A 444 12.01 -10.46 -15.67
CA GLU A 444 13.01 -10.32 -14.62
C GLU A 444 12.48 -10.82 -13.27
N ILE A 445 11.21 -10.50 -12.97
CA ILE A 445 10.54 -10.99 -11.76
C ILE A 445 10.28 -12.48 -11.85
N GLN A 446 9.84 -12.99 -13.01
CA GLN A 446 9.61 -14.42 -13.20
C GLN A 446 10.89 -15.23 -13.05
N GLN A 447 12.00 -14.77 -13.63
CA GLN A 447 13.30 -15.42 -13.51
C GLN A 447 13.82 -15.39 -12.07
N LEU A 448 13.66 -14.26 -11.37
CA LEU A 448 14.02 -14.13 -9.95
C LEU A 448 13.25 -15.14 -9.09
N LEU A 449 11.92 -15.20 -9.22
CA LEU A 449 11.08 -16.14 -8.48
C LEU A 449 11.40 -17.60 -8.85
N HIS A 450 11.70 -17.87 -10.12
CA HIS A 450 12.10 -19.21 -10.57
C HIS A 450 13.44 -19.65 -9.95
N LYS A 451 14.46 -18.80 -10.03
CA LYS A 451 15.79 -19.06 -9.45
C LYS A 451 15.68 -19.23 -7.93
N LYS A 452 14.98 -18.33 -7.24
CA LYS A 452 14.75 -18.44 -5.79
C LYS A 452 14.09 -19.76 -5.40
N TRP A 453 13.07 -20.19 -6.14
CA TRP A 453 12.42 -21.49 -5.91
C TRP A 453 13.37 -22.67 -6.16
N LYS A 454 14.11 -22.65 -7.28
CA LYS A 454 14.99 -23.75 -7.70
C LYS A 454 16.12 -24.00 -6.70
N TYR A 455 16.79 -22.95 -6.24
CA TYR A 455 18.01 -23.07 -5.42
C TYR A 455 17.73 -23.11 -3.91
N VAL A 456 16.71 -22.40 -3.42
CA VAL A 456 16.45 -22.26 -1.98
C VAL A 456 15.08 -22.80 -1.59
N GLY A 457 14.03 -22.32 -2.26
CA GLY A 457 12.65 -22.55 -1.86
C GLY A 457 12.24 -24.03 -1.85
N LYS A 458 12.56 -24.77 -2.92
CA LYS A 458 12.14 -26.17 -3.11
C LYS A 458 12.65 -27.08 -1.99
N GLN A 459 13.91 -26.95 -1.60
CA GLN A 459 14.51 -27.80 -0.57
C GLN A 459 13.89 -27.52 0.82
N ARG A 460 13.78 -26.25 1.19
CA ARG A 460 13.15 -25.85 2.46
C ARG A 460 11.68 -26.27 2.53
N PHE A 461 10.95 -26.11 1.43
CA PHE A 461 9.56 -26.51 1.32
C PHE A 461 9.37 -28.02 1.46
N LEU A 462 10.20 -28.83 0.77
CA LEU A 462 10.16 -30.30 0.89
C LEU A 462 10.55 -30.78 2.30
N TRP A 463 11.49 -30.12 2.96
CA TRP A 463 11.84 -30.41 4.35
C TRP A 463 10.66 -30.15 5.31
N ARG A 464 9.94 -29.03 5.11
CA ARG A 464 8.71 -28.72 5.86
C ARG A 464 7.62 -29.78 5.62
N LEU A 465 7.46 -30.23 4.37
CA LEU A 465 6.54 -31.32 4.03
C LEU A 465 6.93 -32.64 4.70
N ALA A 466 8.23 -32.96 4.77
CA ALA A 466 8.73 -34.17 5.42
C ALA A 466 8.44 -34.17 6.92
N ILE A 467 8.74 -33.06 7.63
CA ILE A 467 8.41 -32.89 9.06
C ILE A 467 6.89 -33.02 9.28
N TYR A 468 6.10 -32.40 8.40
CA TYR A 468 4.64 -32.49 8.51
C TYR A 468 4.11 -33.91 8.25
N SER A 469 4.71 -34.63 7.31
CA SER A 469 4.38 -36.03 7.05
C SER A 469 4.70 -36.92 8.25
N ILE A 470 5.81 -36.67 8.94
CA ILE A 470 6.15 -37.34 10.21
C ILE A 470 5.08 -37.05 11.26
N PHE A 471 4.68 -35.78 11.43
CA PHE A 471 3.59 -35.41 12.34
C PHE A 471 2.29 -36.16 12.02
N LEU A 472 1.89 -36.22 10.75
CA LEU A 472 0.69 -36.97 10.34
C LEU A 472 0.82 -38.46 10.65
N VAL A 473 1.97 -39.08 10.39
CA VAL A 473 2.19 -40.50 10.71
C VAL A 473 2.07 -40.75 12.21
N LEU A 474 2.68 -39.89 13.04
CA LEU A 474 2.56 -39.99 14.50
C LEU A 474 1.11 -39.83 14.95
N LEU A 475 0.39 -38.82 14.43
CA LEU A 475 -1.01 -38.60 14.77
C LEU A 475 -1.88 -39.80 14.37
N ASN A 476 -1.72 -40.34 13.16
CA ASN A 476 -2.45 -41.54 12.72
C ASN A 476 -2.12 -42.77 13.56
N ALA A 477 -0.86 -42.97 13.94
CA ALA A 477 -0.46 -44.08 14.80
C ALA A 477 -1.16 -44.04 16.17
N THR A 478 -1.33 -42.84 16.74
CA THR A 478 -2.04 -42.65 18.02
C THR A 478 -3.55 -42.85 17.91
N THR A 479 -4.17 -42.50 16.77
CA THR A 479 -5.63 -42.59 16.61
C THR A 479 -6.10 -43.96 16.12
N LEU A 480 -5.24 -44.73 15.44
CA LEU A 480 -5.56 -46.09 14.99
C LEU A 480 -5.37 -47.14 16.09
N ALA A 481 -4.59 -46.85 17.13
CA ALA A 481 -4.34 -47.78 18.22
C ALA A 481 -5.56 -47.89 19.14
N PRO A 482 -6.11 -49.10 19.37
CA PRO A 482 -7.21 -49.26 20.32
C PRO A 482 -6.74 -48.97 21.74
N TYR A 483 -7.62 -48.42 22.56
CA TYR A 483 -7.33 -48.07 23.96
C TYR A 483 -6.80 -49.24 24.80
N SER A 484 -7.18 -50.48 24.48
CA SER A 484 -6.69 -51.69 25.14
C SER A 484 -5.17 -51.86 25.02
N LYS A 485 -4.54 -51.35 23.96
CA LYS A 485 -3.07 -51.40 23.81
C LYS A 485 -2.33 -50.47 24.78
N TYR A 486 -3.00 -49.43 25.27
CA TYR A 486 -2.43 -48.53 26.28
C TYR A 486 -2.48 -49.13 27.69
N ALA A 487 -3.51 -49.93 27.98
CA ALA A 487 -3.71 -50.55 29.29
C ALA A 487 -3.07 -51.95 29.41
N ASP A 488 -3.28 -52.82 28.42
CA ASP A 488 -2.95 -54.24 28.47
C ASP A 488 -1.87 -54.66 27.45
N GLY A 489 -1.35 -53.73 26.66
CA GLY A 489 -0.37 -54.00 25.62
C GLY A 489 1.03 -54.37 26.16
N PRO A 490 1.87 -55.05 25.36
CA PRO A 490 3.28 -55.25 25.69
C PRO A 490 3.95 -53.91 26.00
N ARG A 491 4.79 -53.85 27.05
CA ARG A 491 5.44 -52.61 27.51
C ARG A 491 6.13 -51.82 26.39
N GLY A 492 6.68 -52.51 25.38
CA GLY A 492 7.30 -51.87 24.22
C GLY A 492 6.32 -51.15 23.29
N GLU A 493 5.14 -51.73 23.05
CA GLU A 493 4.10 -51.11 22.20
C GLU A 493 3.44 -49.92 22.91
N ALA A 494 3.11 -50.07 24.19
CA ALA A 494 2.56 -48.98 25.00
C ALA A 494 3.54 -47.80 25.13
N ALA A 495 4.83 -48.08 25.32
CA ALA A 495 5.86 -47.04 25.31
C ALA A 495 5.98 -46.36 23.95
N GLY A 496 5.98 -47.12 22.84
CA GLY A 496 6.02 -46.57 21.49
C GLY A 496 4.85 -45.65 21.15
N LEU A 497 3.64 -46.03 21.55
CA LEU A 497 2.44 -45.20 21.40
C LEU A 497 2.48 -43.94 22.27
N GLY A 498 2.95 -44.05 23.51
CA GLY A 498 3.18 -42.90 24.38
C GLY A 498 4.20 -41.91 23.79
N PHE A 499 5.30 -42.42 23.21
CA PHE A 499 6.26 -41.58 22.50
C PHE A 499 5.66 -40.90 21.27
N ALA A 500 4.80 -41.61 20.52
CA ALA A 500 4.13 -41.03 19.35
C ALA A 500 3.15 -39.93 19.75
N GLU A 501 2.40 -40.09 20.84
CA GLU A 501 1.45 -39.10 21.35
C GLU A 501 2.17 -37.86 21.89
N VAL A 502 3.23 -38.05 22.69
CA VAL A 502 4.08 -36.94 23.16
C VAL A 502 4.77 -36.24 21.99
N GLY A 503 5.25 -36.99 21.00
CA GLY A 503 5.88 -36.44 19.79
C GLY A 503 4.93 -35.60 18.95
N ALA A 504 3.71 -36.10 18.70
CA ALA A 504 2.68 -35.37 17.98
C ALA A 504 2.27 -34.08 18.73
N LEU A 505 2.07 -34.18 20.04
CA LEU A 505 1.74 -33.05 20.90
C LEU A 505 2.88 -32.00 20.93
N ALA A 506 4.14 -32.44 21.01
CA ALA A 506 5.30 -31.56 21.02
C ALA A 506 5.46 -30.80 19.68
N LEU A 507 5.30 -31.49 18.55
CA LEU A 507 5.33 -30.84 17.22
C LEU A 507 4.18 -29.85 17.04
N ALA A 508 2.97 -30.22 17.48
CA ALA A 508 1.81 -29.33 17.47
C ALA A 508 2.01 -28.10 18.39
N ALA A 509 2.66 -28.28 19.54
CA ALA A 509 3.02 -27.19 20.46
C ALA A 509 4.06 -26.25 19.88
N LEU A 510 5.16 -26.77 19.31
CA LEU A 510 6.17 -25.94 18.65
C LEU A 510 5.56 -25.10 17.52
N LYS A 511 4.72 -25.71 16.68
CA LYS A 511 4.03 -25.00 15.60
C LYS A 511 3.04 -23.96 16.16
N PHE A 512 2.26 -24.29 17.20
CA PHE A 512 1.33 -23.35 17.84
C PHE A 512 2.03 -22.17 18.53
N LEU A 513 3.18 -22.41 19.18
CA LEU A 513 4.02 -21.37 19.78
C LEU A 513 4.51 -20.38 18.71
N ASN A 514 4.95 -20.89 17.56
CA ASN A 514 5.39 -20.04 16.45
C ASN A 514 4.24 -19.18 15.87
N GLU A 515 3.02 -19.73 15.75
CA GLU A 515 1.86 -18.98 15.28
C GLU A 515 1.33 -17.97 16.32
N SER A 516 1.23 -18.37 17.59
CA SER A 516 0.75 -17.49 18.67
C SER A 516 1.65 -16.26 18.86
N ASN A 517 2.97 -16.41 18.69
CA ASN A 517 3.89 -15.28 18.65
C ASN A 517 3.58 -14.30 17.51
N GLN A 518 3.15 -14.79 16.33
CA GLN A 518 2.74 -13.91 15.22
C GLN A 518 1.42 -13.18 15.52
N ILE A 519 0.45 -13.88 16.11
CA ILE A 519 -0.84 -13.30 16.49
C ILE A 519 -0.64 -12.16 17.50
N LEU A 520 0.23 -12.36 18.50
CA LEU A 520 0.52 -11.37 19.54
C LEU A 520 1.17 -10.10 18.95
N LEU A 521 2.09 -10.27 18.00
CA LEU A 521 2.80 -9.16 17.37
C LEU A 521 1.97 -8.41 16.33
N SER A 522 1.02 -9.07 15.66
CA SER A 522 0.30 -8.49 14.53
C SER A 522 -1.08 -9.14 14.31
N PHE A 523 -2.02 -8.95 15.24
CA PHE A 523 -3.37 -9.53 15.16
C PHE A 523 -4.13 -9.12 13.87
N GLU A 524 -4.09 -7.83 13.51
CA GLU A 524 -4.78 -7.32 12.32
C GLU A 524 -4.21 -7.96 11.04
N GLY A 525 -2.88 -8.06 10.92
CA GLY A 525 -2.25 -8.74 9.78
C GLY A 525 -2.57 -10.23 9.73
N TYR A 526 -2.63 -10.91 10.88
CA TYR A 526 -2.90 -12.34 10.94
C TYR A 526 -4.31 -12.71 10.45
N VAL A 527 -5.32 -11.89 10.80
CA VAL A 527 -6.72 -12.11 10.39
C VAL A 527 -6.94 -11.70 8.93
N MET A 528 -6.20 -10.70 8.44
CA MET A 528 -6.38 -10.14 7.10
C MET A 528 -5.61 -10.91 6.01
N GLU A 529 -4.64 -11.75 6.39
CA GLU A 529 -3.87 -12.56 5.44
C GLU A 529 -4.77 -13.36 4.48
N GLY A 530 -4.48 -13.22 3.18
CA GLY A 530 -5.19 -13.90 2.09
C GLY A 530 -4.54 -15.22 1.67
N GLY A 531 -5.26 -16.01 0.87
CA GLY A 531 -4.70 -17.14 0.12
C GLY A 531 -4.10 -18.26 0.99
N ALA A 532 -2.86 -18.63 0.68
CA ALA A 532 -2.14 -19.73 1.34
C ALA A 532 -1.86 -19.46 2.82
N GLY A 533 -1.64 -18.19 3.20
CA GLY A 533 -1.45 -17.80 4.61
C GLY A 533 -2.69 -18.08 5.45
N ARG A 534 -3.87 -17.73 4.92
CA ARG A 534 -5.16 -18.03 5.58
C ARG A 534 -5.36 -19.53 5.80
N LEU A 535 -5.04 -20.34 4.79
CA LEU A 535 -5.14 -21.80 4.89
C LEU A 535 -4.17 -22.34 5.96
N ASP A 536 -2.93 -21.83 6.01
CA ASP A 536 -1.94 -22.21 7.03
C ASP A 536 -2.39 -21.86 8.44
N ASN A 537 -2.87 -20.63 8.62
CA ASN A 537 -3.34 -20.08 9.88
C ASN A 537 -4.54 -20.86 10.43
N ILE A 538 -5.59 -21.06 9.61
CA ILE A 538 -6.81 -21.76 10.03
C ILE A 538 -6.51 -23.22 10.36
N CYS A 539 -5.86 -23.96 9.46
CA CYS A 539 -5.62 -25.38 9.68
C CYS A 539 -4.70 -25.63 10.88
N THR A 540 -3.66 -24.82 11.05
CA THR A 540 -2.71 -24.96 12.16
C THR A 540 -3.38 -24.66 13.50
N ILE A 541 -4.09 -23.53 13.64
CA ILE A 541 -4.76 -23.18 14.90
C ILE A 541 -5.80 -24.25 15.26
N VAL A 542 -6.67 -24.62 14.33
CA VAL A 542 -7.75 -25.56 14.60
C VAL A 542 -7.17 -26.93 14.98
N THR A 543 -6.16 -27.42 14.25
CA THR A 543 -5.51 -28.69 14.56
C THR A 543 -4.85 -28.67 15.94
N SER A 544 -4.04 -27.64 16.24
CA SER A 544 -3.33 -27.54 17.53
C SER A 544 -4.29 -27.39 18.71
N VAL A 545 -5.28 -26.48 18.63
CA VAL A 545 -6.25 -26.27 19.72
C VAL A 545 -7.10 -27.51 19.96
N SER A 546 -7.58 -28.15 18.88
CA SER A 546 -8.39 -29.37 18.98
C SER A 546 -7.59 -30.54 19.54
N LEU A 547 -6.29 -30.65 19.20
CA LEU A 547 -5.40 -31.67 19.76
C LEU A 547 -5.15 -31.44 21.26
N PHE A 548 -4.88 -30.20 21.70
CA PHE A 548 -4.74 -29.89 23.13
C PHE A 548 -6.03 -30.15 23.91
N ALA A 549 -7.18 -29.78 23.34
CA ALA A 549 -8.48 -30.03 23.95
C ALA A 549 -8.79 -31.53 24.05
N SER A 550 -8.42 -32.31 23.02
CA SER A 550 -8.50 -33.78 23.05
C SER A 550 -7.67 -34.37 24.19
N THR A 551 -6.40 -33.99 24.31
CA THR A 551 -5.53 -34.46 25.39
C THR A 551 -6.06 -34.05 26.77
N ALA A 552 -6.56 -32.81 26.93
CA ALA A 552 -7.15 -32.35 28.18
C ALA A 552 -8.44 -33.13 28.55
N ALA A 553 -9.30 -33.43 27.57
CA ALA A 553 -10.50 -34.25 27.79
C ALA A 553 -10.15 -35.70 28.17
N ARG A 554 -9.12 -36.28 27.56
CA ARG A 554 -8.58 -37.60 27.93
C ARG A 554 -8.05 -37.61 29.37
N LEU A 555 -7.34 -36.56 29.80
CA LEU A 555 -6.87 -36.40 31.18
C LEU A 555 -8.04 -36.24 32.18
N ALA A 556 -9.15 -35.65 31.75
CA ALA A 556 -10.38 -35.54 32.54
C ALA A 556 -11.25 -36.82 32.53
N HIS A 557 -10.72 -37.94 32.01
CA HIS A 557 -11.44 -39.22 31.84
C HIS A 557 -12.69 -39.14 30.94
N GLN A 558 -12.82 -38.13 30.08
CA GLN A 558 -13.90 -38.01 29.09
C GLN A 558 -13.43 -38.50 27.71
N GLN A 559 -13.35 -39.82 27.53
CA GLN A 559 -12.80 -40.43 26.32
C GLN A 559 -13.59 -40.08 25.05
N GLU A 560 -14.92 -40.12 25.10
CA GLU A 560 -15.78 -39.82 23.94
C GLU A 560 -15.60 -38.38 23.43
N MET A 561 -15.47 -37.41 24.34
CA MET A 561 -15.20 -36.02 24.00
C MET A 561 -13.78 -35.84 23.46
N GLY A 562 -12.80 -36.55 24.04
CA GLY A 562 -11.44 -36.59 23.52
C GLY A 562 -11.36 -37.09 22.08
N ASP A 563 -12.07 -38.17 21.76
CA ASP A 563 -12.11 -38.73 20.41
C ASP A 563 -12.83 -37.84 19.40
N ALA A 564 -13.93 -37.20 19.80
CA ALA A 564 -14.61 -36.22 18.95
C ALA A 564 -13.68 -35.04 18.58
N LEU A 565 -12.94 -34.50 19.55
CA LEU A 565 -11.97 -33.42 19.32
C LEU A 565 -10.74 -33.89 18.54
N GLY A 566 -10.28 -35.13 18.77
CA GLY A 566 -9.22 -35.76 17.98
C GLY A 566 -9.62 -35.93 16.51
N ALA A 567 -10.87 -36.31 16.24
CA ALA A 567 -11.39 -36.44 14.87
C ALA A 567 -11.40 -35.10 14.12
N VAL A 568 -11.76 -34.00 14.79
CA VAL A 568 -11.68 -32.66 14.21
C VAL A 568 -10.22 -32.30 13.87
N ALA A 569 -9.27 -32.59 14.77
CA ALA A 569 -7.85 -32.36 14.52
C ALA A 569 -7.34 -33.16 13.31
N LEU A 570 -7.76 -34.42 13.16
CA LEU A 570 -7.41 -35.26 12.01
C LEU A 570 -7.91 -34.67 10.70
N ILE A 571 -9.17 -34.23 10.64
CA ILE A 571 -9.75 -33.63 9.43
C ILE A 571 -8.91 -32.43 9.00
N PHE A 572 -8.72 -31.45 9.89
CA PHE A 572 -7.95 -30.24 9.57
C PHE A 572 -6.47 -30.53 9.30
N GLY A 573 -5.89 -31.55 9.95
CA GLY A 573 -4.55 -32.03 9.65
C GLY A 573 -4.42 -32.54 8.21
N TRP A 574 -5.33 -33.40 7.75
CA TRP A 574 -5.31 -33.87 6.37
C TRP A 574 -5.62 -32.74 5.37
N PHE A 575 -6.54 -31.83 5.69
CA PHE A 575 -6.83 -30.65 4.86
C PHE A 575 -5.62 -29.73 4.71
N TYR A 576 -4.72 -29.68 5.69
CA TYR A 576 -3.49 -28.91 5.57
C TYR A 576 -2.57 -29.42 4.44
N LEU A 577 -2.73 -30.65 3.93
CA LEU A 577 -1.98 -31.10 2.75
C LEU A 577 -2.26 -30.24 1.50
N PHE A 578 -3.42 -29.58 1.41
CA PHE A 578 -3.71 -28.62 0.34
C PHE A 578 -2.75 -27.43 0.35
N PHE A 579 -2.22 -27.04 1.52
CA PHE A 579 -1.15 -26.05 1.61
C PHE A 579 0.09 -26.50 0.84
N PHE A 580 0.46 -27.78 0.94
CA PHE A 580 1.61 -28.31 0.22
C PHE A 580 1.35 -28.50 -1.27
N LEU A 581 0.11 -28.79 -1.67
CA LEU A 581 -0.29 -28.86 -3.08
C LEU A 581 -0.19 -27.51 -3.79
N LEU A 582 -0.31 -26.38 -3.07
CA LEU A 582 -0.11 -25.03 -3.62
C LEU A 582 1.33 -24.79 -4.11
N GLY A 583 2.33 -25.49 -3.57
CA GLY A 583 3.73 -25.30 -3.97
C GLY A 583 4.07 -25.85 -5.36
N PHE A 584 3.28 -26.79 -5.89
CA PHE A 584 3.55 -27.44 -7.17
C PHE A 584 2.80 -26.77 -8.32
N ARG A 585 3.45 -26.65 -9.49
CA ARG A 585 2.87 -25.99 -10.67
C ARG A 585 1.65 -26.71 -11.24
N THR A 586 1.62 -28.04 -11.17
CA THR A 586 0.54 -28.85 -11.73
C THR A 586 -0.73 -28.80 -10.88
N THR A 587 -0.60 -28.79 -9.55
CA THR A 587 -1.74 -28.83 -8.62
C THR A 587 -2.12 -27.47 -8.06
N GLY A 588 -1.20 -26.53 -7.98
CA GLY A 588 -1.41 -25.24 -7.31
C GLY A 588 -2.53 -24.39 -7.91
N PRO A 589 -2.54 -24.09 -9.22
CA PRO A 589 -3.63 -23.34 -9.86
C PRO A 589 -5.01 -24.01 -9.63
N PHE A 590 -5.06 -25.34 -9.68
CA PHE A 590 -6.26 -26.12 -9.42
C PHE A 590 -6.76 -25.96 -7.97
N VAL A 591 -5.86 -26.00 -6.98
CA VAL A 591 -6.22 -25.77 -5.57
C VAL A 591 -6.74 -24.34 -5.35
N ILE A 592 -6.11 -23.33 -5.96
CA ILE A 592 -6.57 -21.93 -5.88
C ILE A 592 -7.98 -21.80 -6.45
N MET A 593 -8.24 -22.46 -7.58
CA MET A 593 -9.56 -22.48 -8.21
C MET A 593 -10.61 -23.09 -7.28
N ILE A 594 -10.34 -24.24 -6.67
CA ILE A 594 -11.25 -24.87 -5.69
C ILE A 594 -11.53 -23.94 -4.51
N LEU A 595 -10.50 -23.39 -3.87
CA LEU A 595 -10.67 -22.52 -2.69
C LEU A 595 -11.49 -21.26 -3.03
N ARG A 596 -11.30 -20.70 -4.23
CA ARG A 596 -12.07 -19.53 -4.71
C ARG A 596 -13.53 -19.88 -4.98
N MET A 597 -13.79 -21.01 -5.65
CA MET A 597 -15.15 -21.51 -5.91
C MET A 597 -15.89 -21.76 -4.58
N VAL A 598 -15.25 -22.41 -3.61
CA VAL A 598 -15.87 -22.65 -2.29
C VAL A 598 -16.15 -21.34 -1.55
N THR A 599 -15.23 -20.39 -1.56
CA THR A 599 -15.41 -19.16 -0.76
C THR A 599 -16.49 -18.23 -1.34
N ASN A 600 -16.55 -18.07 -2.67
CA ASN A 600 -17.44 -17.08 -3.28
C ASN A 600 -18.76 -17.69 -3.78
N ASP A 601 -18.72 -18.89 -4.34
CA ASP A 601 -19.88 -19.48 -5.02
C ASP A 601 -20.72 -20.32 -4.05
N VAL A 602 -20.09 -21.14 -3.21
CA VAL A 602 -20.81 -21.96 -2.21
C VAL A 602 -21.47 -21.09 -1.13
N VAL A 603 -20.87 -19.96 -0.75
CA VAL A 603 -21.49 -19.05 0.23
C VAL A 603 -22.78 -18.43 -0.31
N ARG A 604 -22.79 -17.96 -1.56
CA ARG A 604 -24.01 -17.43 -2.22
C ARG A 604 -25.08 -18.51 -2.34
N PHE A 605 -24.68 -19.74 -2.69
CA PHE A 605 -25.56 -20.90 -2.70
C PHE A 605 -26.17 -21.16 -1.31
N PHE A 606 -25.36 -21.19 -0.27
CA PHE A 606 -25.81 -21.50 1.09
C PHE A 606 -26.83 -20.47 1.60
N VAL A 607 -26.70 -19.19 1.21
CA VAL A 607 -27.70 -18.16 1.52
C VAL A 607 -29.06 -18.51 0.91
N VAL A 608 -29.12 -18.83 -0.38
CA VAL A 608 -30.38 -19.21 -1.06
C VAL A 608 -30.95 -20.51 -0.48
N TYR A 609 -30.09 -21.52 -0.29
CA TYR A 609 -30.48 -22.80 0.28
C TYR A 609 -31.02 -22.67 1.70
N SER A 610 -30.40 -21.84 2.55
CA SER A 610 -30.82 -21.65 3.94
C SER A 610 -32.25 -21.10 4.06
N ALA A 611 -32.67 -20.24 3.12
CA ALA A 611 -34.04 -19.70 3.08
C ALA A 611 -35.06 -20.81 2.75
N VAL A 612 -34.75 -21.68 1.77
CA VAL A 612 -35.57 -22.84 1.42
C VAL A 612 -35.63 -23.83 2.57
N LEU A 613 -34.48 -24.17 3.15
CA LEU A 613 -34.37 -25.10 4.28
C LEU A 613 -35.20 -24.61 5.49
N ALA A 614 -35.08 -23.34 5.87
CA ALA A 614 -35.83 -22.77 6.97
C ALA A 614 -37.34 -22.78 6.70
N GLY A 615 -37.76 -22.39 5.49
CA GLY A 615 -39.18 -22.36 5.10
C GLY A 615 -39.84 -23.73 5.12
N PHE A 616 -39.23 -24.73 4.48
CA PHE A 616 -39.76 -26.10 4.45
C PHE A 616 -39.66 -26.79 5.81
N SER A 617 -38.58 -26.56 6.58
CA SER A 617 -38.44 -27.07 7.95
C SER A 617 -39.56 -26.56 8.84
N GLN A 618 -39.84 -25.25 8.81
CA GLN A 618 -40.91 -24.64 9.59
C GLN A 618 -42.29 -25.16 9.15
N ALA A 619 -42.55 -25.29 7.84
CA ALA A 619 -43.81 -25.81 7.32
C ALA A 619 -44.07 -27.26 7.75
N ILE A 620 -43.06 -28.12 7.61
CA ILE A 620 -43.14 -29.54 8.00
C ILE A 620 -43.28 -29.67 9.51
N TYR A 621 -42.54 -28.89 10.30
CA TYR A 621 -42.67 -28.84 11.76
C TYR A 621 -44.11 -28.51 12.21
N VAL A 622 -44.75 -27.55 11.56
CA VAL A 622 -46.14 -27.16 11.88
C VAL A 622 -47.13 -28.29 11.54
N VAL A 623 -46.96 -28.93 10.37
CA VAL A 623 -47.90 -29.95 9.91
C VAL A 623 -47.71 -31.29 10.60
N HIS A 624 -46.47 -31.76 10.69
CA HIS A 624 -46.15 -33.09 11.19
C HIS A 624 -46.17 -33.12 12.72
N ASP A 625 -45.43 -32.20 13.36
CA ASP A 625 -45.21 -32.21 14.81
C ASP A 625 -46.27 -31.38 15.57
N GLY A 626 -47.01 -30.49 14.91
CA GLY A 626 -48.09 -29.75 15.57
C GLY A 626 -47.62 -28.79 16.68
N ARG A 627 -46.39 -28.25 16.54
CA ARG A 627 -45.80 -27.21 17.42
C ARG A 627 -45.42 -27.66 18.83
N VAL A 628 -44.89 -28.88 19.00
CA VAL A 628 -44.47 -29.45 20.31
C VAL A 628 -43.29 -28.72 21.00
N GLY A 629 -42.66 -27.76 20.33
CA GLY A 629 -41.53 -26.99 20.86
C GLY A 629 -40.36 -26.81 19.88
N PRO A 630 -39.35 -25.97 20.20
CA PRO A 630 -38.27 -25.61 19.29
C PRO A 630 -37.30 -26.77 18.99
N GLN A 631 -37.16 -27.73 19.90
CA GLN A 631 -36.27 -28.88 19.69
C GLN A 631 -36.69 -29.74 18.50
N ALA A 632 -38.01 -29.94 18.32
CA ALA A 632 -38.53 -30.66 17.17
C ALA A 632 -38.23 -29.92 15.85
N LEU A 633 -38.33 -28.58 15.81
CA LEU A 633 -37.93 -27.79 14.65
C LEU A 633 -36.46 -28.00 14.27
N PHE A 634 -35.55 -28.02 15.26
CA PHE A 634 -34.13 -28.29 15.01
C PHE A 634 -33.89 -29.72 14.49
N VAL A 635 -34.60 -30.71 15.03
CA VAL A 635 -34.54 -32.09 14.51
C VAL A 635 -35.00 -32.14 13.05
N ARG A 636 -36.10 -31.45 12.69
CA ARG A 636 -36.58 -31.37 11.30
C ARG A 636 -35.62 -30.65 10.39
N MET A 637 -35.05 -29.54 10.85
CA MET A 637 -34.04 -28.79 10.10
C MET A 637 -32.80 -29.66 9.83
N ARG A 638 -32.33 -30.42 10.83
CA ARG A 638 -31.22 -31.37 10.70
C ARG A 638 -31.54 -32.48 9.71
N SER A 639 -32.70 -33.13 9.82
CA SER A 639 -33.09 -34.23 8.92
C SER A 639 -33.24 -33.75 7.47
N LEU A 640 -33.84 -32.58 7.24
CA LEU A 640 -33.98 -32.00 5.89
C LEU A 640 -32.63 -31.55 5.32
N LEU A 641 -31.72 -31.05 6.16
CA LEU A 641 -30.37 -30.70 5.73
C LEU A 641 -29.61 -31.94 5.24
N VAL A 642 -29.64 -33.04 6.01
CA VAL A 642 -29.01 -34.30 5.60
C VAL A 642 -29.65 -34.83 4.32
N MET A 643 -30.99 -34.86 4.24
CA MET A 643 -31.72 -35.30 3.04
C MET A 643 -31.39 -34.45 1.81
N GLY A 644 -31.27 -33.13 1.97
CA GLY A 644 -30.99 -32.20 0.86
C GLY A 644 -29.60 -32.38 0.26
N PHE A 645 -28.57 -32.65 1.07
CA PHE A 645 -27.19 -32.81 0.58
C PHE A 645 -26.83 -34.24 0.17
N THR A 646 -27.35 -35.24 0.88
CA THR A 646 -27.04 -36.65 0.58
C THR A 646 -27.91 -37.22 -0.53
N GLY A 647 -29.10 -36.63 -0.77
CA GLY A 647 -30.10 -37.18 -1.68
C GLY A 647 -30.78 -38.46 -1.15
N GLU A 648 -30.40 -38.94 0.04
CA GLU A 648 -31.01 -40.11 0.67
C GLU A 648 -32.32 -39.72 1.37
N VAL A 649 -33.43 -40.24 0.86
CA VAL A 649 -34.77 -39.97 1.40
C VAL A 649 -35.20 -41.08 2.35
N ASN A 650 -34.78 -40.99 3.61
CA ASN A 650 -35.27 -41.88 4.67
C ASN A 650 -36.60 -41.35 5.23
N TYR A 651 -37.68 -41.50 4.44
CA TYR A 651 -39.00 -40.99 4.82
C TYR A 651 -39.57 -41.73 6.04
N ASP A 652 -39.52 -43.06 6.04
CA ASP A 652 -40.17 -43.87 7.08
C ASP A 652 -39.56 -43.65 8.47
N ASP A 653 -38.23 -43.56 8.57
CA ASP A 653 -37.55 -43.35 9.85
C ASP A 653 -37.82 -41.97 10.44
N ASN A 654 -37.93 -40.94 9.59
CA ASN A 654 -38.11 -39.56 10.03
C ASN A 654 -39.58 -39.15 10.14
N TYR A 655 -40.47 -39.70 9.30
CA TYR A 655 -41.85 -39.23 9.09
C TYR A 655 -42.89 -40.36 9.11
N GLY A 656 -42.48 -41.62 9.23
CA GLY A 656 -43.37 -42.78 9.21
C GLY A 656 -44.16 -43.00 10.50
N SER A 657 -43.73 -42.45 11.63
CA SER A 657 -44.40 -42.60 12.93
C SER A 657 -44.72 -41.25 13.60
N GLY A 658 -45.98 -41.05 13.98
CA GLY A 658 -46.42 -39.90 14.80
C GLY A 658 -46.85 -38.62 14.06
N GLY A 659 -46.91 -38.61 12.73
CA GLY A 659 -47.33 -37.44 11.95
C GLY A 659 -48.84 -37.20 11.97
N ARG A 660 -49.27 -35.96 12.31
CA ARG A 660 -50.70 -35.59 12.32
C ARG A 660 -51.36 -35.66 10.94
N MET A 661 -50.65 -35.23 9.89
CA MET A 661 -51.13 -35.23 8.50
C MET A 661 -50.10 -35.85 7.55
N ASN A 662 -49.92 -37.17 7.66
CA ASN A 662 -48.95 -37.93 6.89
C ASN A 662 -48.96 -37.65 5.35
N PRO A 663 -50.11 -37.67 4.63
CA PRO A 663 -50.10 -37.43 3.18
C PRO A 663 -49.62 -36.02 2.81
N PHE A 664 -49.92 -35.01 3.64
CA PHE A 664 -49.47 -33.65 3.37
C PHE A 664 -47.97 -33.48 3.65
N THR A 665 -47.46 -34.12 4.71
CA THR A 665 -46.02 -34.17 4.98
C THR A 665 -45.27 -34.85 3.85
N GLN A 666 -45.78 -35.96 3.30
CA GLN A 666 -45.17 -36.65 2.18
C GLN A 666 -45.06 -35.76 0.93
N VAL A 667 -46.12 -35.02 0.61
CA VAL A 667 -46.12 -34.06 -0.51
C VAL A 667 -45.12 -32.92 -0.28
N LEU A 668 -45.05 -32.37 0.94
CA LEU A 668 -44.09 -31.31 1.27
C LEU A 668 -42.63 -31.79 1.19
N VAL A 669 -42.33 -32.99 1.68
CA VAL A 669 -40.99 -33.58 1.60
C VAL A 669 -40.61 -33.87 0.14
N LEU A 670 -41.53 -34.42 -0.65
CA LEU A 670 -41.31 -34.63 -2.08
C LEU A 670 -41.05 -33.30 -2.82
N CYS A 671 -41.86 -32.28 -2.55
CA CYS A 671 -41.69 -30.95 -3.12
C CYS A 671 -40.33 -30.35 -2.74
N TYR A 672 -39.90 -30.51 -1.49
CA TYR A 672 -38.59 -30.07 -1.02
C TYR A 672 -37.46 -30.76 -1.78
N VAL A 673 -37.47 -32.09 -1.89
CA VAL A 673 -36.42 -32.85 -2.59
C VAL A 673 -36.32 -32.44 -4.05
N VAL A 674 -37.45 -32.35 -4.76
CA VAL A 674 -37.45 -31.92 -6.18
C VAL A 674 -36.92 -30.49 -6.32
N LEU A 675 -37.38 -29.57 -5.47
CA LEU A 675 -36.95 -28.18 -5.52
C LEU A 675 -35.43 -28.05 -5.24
N VAL A 676 -34.91 -28.73 -4.22
CA VAL A 676 -33.49 -28.71 -3.89
C VAL A 676 -32.66 -29.31 -5.02
N MET A 677 -33.10 -30.42 -5.64
CA MET A 677 -32.38 -31.00 -6.79
C MET A 677 -32.32 -30.04 -7.98
N ILE A 678 -33.41 -29.33 -8.28
CA ILE A 678 -33.43 -28.31 -9.33
C ILE A 678 -32.48 -27.16 -8.99
N ILE A 679 -32.53 -26.66 -7.75
CA ILE A 679 -31.66 -25.56 -7.30
C ILE A 679 -30.18 -25.98 -7.35
N LEU A 680 -29.85 -27.19 -6.88
CA LEU A 680 -28.50 -27.73 -6.89
C LEU A 680 -27.95 -27.84 -8.31
N VAL A 681 -28.70 -28.45 -9.24
CA VAL A 681 -28.25 -28.63 -10.63
C VAL A 681 -28.14 -27.29 -11.37
N ASN A 682 -29.16 -26.43 -11.27
CA ASN A 682 -29.19 -25.17 -12.01
C ASN A 682 -28.09 -24.21 -11.55
N LEU A 683 -27.80 -24.15 -10.25
CA LEU A 683 -26.74 -23.30 -9.73
C LEU A 683 -25.36 -23.92 -9.97
N LEU A 684 -25.19 -25.25 -9.85
CA LEU A 684 -23.91 -25.93 -10.08
C LEU A 684 -23.43 -25.74 -11.53
N ILE A 685 -24.33 -25.85 -12.51
CA ILE A 685 -24.01 -25.64 -13.94
C ILE A 685 -23.65 -24.17 -14.21
N ALA A 686 -24.45 -23.22 -13.71
CA ALA A 686 -24.24 -21.79 -13.95
C ALA A 686 -22.96 -21.25 -13.30
N MET A 687 -22.62 -21.74 -12.09
CA MET A 687 -21.42 -21.31 -11.38
C MET A 687 -20.16 -21.92 -12.01
N MET A 688 -20.10 -23.25 -12.17
CA MET A 688 -18.88 -23.90 -12.68
C MET A 688 -18.56 -23.51 -14.12
N GLY A 689 -19.55 -23.29 -14.99
CA GLY A 689 -19.31 -22.94 -16.39
C GLY A 689 -18.57 -21.61 -16.57
N ASN A 690 -19.08 -20.54 -15.96
CA ASN A 690 -18.52 -19.19 -16.14
C ASN A 690 -17.31 -18.95 -15.25
N THR A 691 -17.34 -19.40 -13.99
CA THR A 691 -16.23 -19.13 -13.07
C THR A 691 -15.01 -19.99 -13.39
N TYR A 692 -15.16 -21.21 -13.94
CA TYR A 692 -14.01 -22.03 -14.31
C TYR A 692 -13.11 -21.36 -15.35
N SER A 693 -13.70 -20.89 -16.46
CA SER A 693 -12.93 -20.28 -17.56
C SER A 693 -12.23 -18.99 -17.12
N GLU A 694 -12.93 -18.09 -16.42
CA GLU A 694 -12.34 -16.84 -15.92
C GLU A 694 -11.29 -17.09 -14.83
N VAL A 695 -11.54 -18.04 -13.93
CA VAL A 695 -10.60 -18.34 -12.84
C VAL A 695 -9.36 -19.05 -13.35
N LEU A 696 -9.46 -19.87 -14.39
CA LEU A 696 -8.32 -20.63 -14.91
C LEU A 696 -7.20 -19.71 -15.42
N GLU A 697 -7.52 -18.70 -16.25
CA GLU A 697 -6.53 -17.76 -16.78
C GLU A 697 -5.84 -16.93 -15.67
N GLU A 698 -6.61 -16.51 -14.66
CA GLU A 698 -6.07 -15.75 -13.53
C GLU A 698 -5.28 -16.64 -12.54
N SER A 699 -5.63 -17.92 -12.44
CA SER A 699 -5.12 -18.83 -11.42
C SER A 699 -3.62 -19.08 -11.52
N GLU A 700 -3.03 -19.05 -12.73
CA GLU A 700 -1.59 -19.24 -12.88
C GLU A 700 -0.79 -18.09 -12.27
N GLN A 701 -1.19 -16.84 -12.51
CA GLN A 701 -0.50 -15.68 -11.94
C GLN A 701 -0.71 -15.60 -10.43
N ARG A 702 -1.92 -15.93 -9.97
CA ARG A 702 -2.21 -16.06 -8.54
C ARG A 702 -1.35 -17.14 -7.90
N TRP A 703 -1.15 -18.27 -8.58
CA TRP A 703 -0.29 -19.34 -8.10
C TRP A 703 1.17 -18.88 -7.98
N VAL A 704 1.69 -18.12 -8.94
CA VAL A 704 3.03 -17.54 -8.83
C VAL A 704 3.14 -16.63 -7.60
N ALA A 705 2.15 -15.77 -7.37
CA ALA A 705 2.06 -14.89 -6.21
C ALA A 705 1.99 -15.67 -4.89
N GLU A 706 1.11 -16.67 -4.79
CA GLU A 706 0.96 -17.51 -3.60
C GLU A 706 2.24 -18.30 -3.30
N ARG A 707 2.91 -18.83 -4.34
CA ARG A 707 4.20 -19.50 -4.17
C ARG A 707 5.26 -18.52 -3.63
N ALA A 708 5.27 -17.27 -4.09
CA ALA A 708 6.16 -16.24 -3.55
C ALA A 708 5.84 -15.89 -2.09
N ASN A 709 4.55 -15.81 -1.72
CA ASN A 709 4.12 -15.61 -0.33
C ASN A 709 4.53 -16.78 0.57
N ILE A 710 4.39 -18.03 0.11
CA ILE A 710 4.89 -19.22 0.83
C ILE A 710 6.41 -19.13 1.05
N MET A 711 7.17 -18.73 0.01
CA MET A 711 8.62 -18.54 0.14
C MET A 711 8.97 -17.44 1.15
N ALA A 712 8.29 -16.30 1.08
CA ALA A 712 8.49 -15.21 2.05
C ALA A 712 8.15 -15.65 3.49
N SER A 713 7.09 -16.44 3.67
CA SER A 713 6.74 -17.02 4.97
C SER A 713 7.82 -17.96 5.49
N ILE A 714 8.45 -18.76 4.63
CA ILE A 714 9.55 -19.66 5.02
C ILE A 714 10.78 -18.85 5.40
N ASP A 715 11.13 -17.82 4.62
CA ASP A 715 12.28 -16.97 4.90
C ASP A 715 12.11 -16.22 6.24
N ASN A 716 10.90 -15.75 6.55
CA ASN A 716 10.60 -15.10 7.84
C ASN A 716 10.77 -16.04 9.05
N GLN A 717 10.73 -17.36 8.86
CA GLN A 717 10.98 -18.36 9.91
C GLN A 717 12.47 -18.72 10.04
N CYS A 718 13.33 -18.22 9.14
CA CYS A 718 14.78 -18.45 9.18
C CYS A 718 15.53 -17.21 9.69
N PRO A 719 16.72 -17.38 10.31
CA PRO A 719 17.55 -16.26 10.70
C PRO A 719 18.02 -15.49 9.46
N THR A 720 18.19 -14.18 9.58
CA THR A 720 18.53 -13.32 8.44
C THR A 720 19.84 -13.71 7.78
N GLU A 721 20.85 -14.10 8.56
CA GLU A 721 22.16 -14.53 8.06
C GLU A 721 22.05 -15.76 7.14
N TRP A 722 21.22 -16.74 7.53
CA TRP A 722 21.00 -17.94 6.71
C TRP A 722 20.25 -17.61 5.43
N ASN A 723 19.35 -16.62 5.46
CA ASN A 723 18.68 -16.13 4.27
C ASN A 723 19.62 -15.39 3.35
N GLN A 724 20.52 -14.55 3.88
CA GLN A 724 21.55 -13.88 3.09
C GLN A 724 22.50 -14.90 2.45
N GLN A 725 22.96 -15.89 3.21
CA GLN A 725 23.80 -16.96 2.67
C GLN A 725 23.07 -17.78 1.60
N ALA A 726 21.79 -18.09 1.80
CA ALA A 726 20.99 -18.81 0.81
C ALA A 726 20.81 -18.00 -0.48
N ARG A 727 20.69 -16.67 -0.42
CA ARG A 727 20.58 -15.80 -1.61
C ARG A 727 21.84 -15.85 -2.48
N LYS A 728 23.02 -16.03 -1.89
CA LYS A 728 24.29 -16.19 -2.63
C LYS A 728 24.31 -17.42 -3.56
N SER A 729 23.38 -18.36 -3.41
CA SER A 729 23.25 -19.52 -4.31
C SER A 729 22.71 -19.16 -5.70
N PHE A 730 22.01 -18.04 -5.84
CA PHE A 730 21.41 -17.60 -7.10
C PHE A 730 21.71 -16.14 -7.47
N ALA A 731 22.38 -15.40 -6.58
CA ALA A 731 22.73 -14.00 -6.73
C ALA A 731 24.22 -13.78 -6.52
N ILE A 732 24.76 -12.76 -7.18
CA ILE A 732 26.17 -12.40 -7.17
C ILE A 732 26.39 -11.28 -6.16
N PRO A 733 27.31 -11.44 -5.19
CA PRO A 733 27.70 -10.36 -4.30
C PRO A 733 28.63 -9.39 -5.04
N LEU A 734 28.23 -8.12 -5.12
CA LEU A 734 29.05 -7.01 -5.60
C LEU A 734 29.28 -6.06 -4.44
N GLN A 735 30.51 -5.59 -4.27
CA GLN A 735 30.85 -4.63 -3.23
C GLN A 735 30.37 -3.24 -3.62
N ASN A 736 29.68 -2.59 -2.70
CA ASN A 736 29.37 -1.18 -2.78
C ASN A 736 30.59 -0.33 -2.39
N ARG A 737 30.51 0.98 -2.60
CA ARG A 737 31.54 1.95 -2.21
C ARG A 737 31.86 1.93 -0.72
N SER A 738 30.87 1.59 0.12
CA SER A 738 31.03 1.39 1.57
C SER A 738 31.78 0.09 1.94
N GLY A 739 32.10 -0.76 0.97
CA GLY A 739 32.64 -2.11 1.20
C GLY A 739 31.57 -3.15 1.56
N GLU A 740 30.30 -2.76 1.62
CA GLU A 740 29.19 -3.67 1.91
C GLU A 740 28.85 -4.55 0.70
N GLU A 741 28.62 -5.83 0.94
CA GLU A 741 28.19 -6.77 -0.10
C GLU A 741 26.71 -6.59 -0.42
N MET A 742 26.42 -6.12 -1.63
CA MET A 742 25.07 -6.03 -2.18
C MET A 742 24.84 -7.16 -3.18
N LEU A 743 23.67 -7.80 -3.11
CA LEU A 743 23.35 -8.94 -3.96
C LEU A 743 22.63 -8.48 -5.23
N TYR A 744 23.11 -8.99 -6.37
CA TYR A 744 22.55 -8.74 -7.68
C TYR A 744 22.17 -10.05 -8.36
N LEU A 745 21.02 -10.06 -9.04
CA LEU A 745 20.65 -11.16 -9.91
C LEU A 745 21.14 -10.87 -11.31
N GLU A 746 21.99 -11.75 -11.84
CA GLU A 746 22.36 -11.74 -13.26
C GLU A 746 21.26 -12.42 -14.09
N ILE A 747 20.80 -11.71 -15.11
CA ILE A 747 19.78 -12.15 -16.06
C ILE A 747 20.36 -11.99 -17.46
N GLU A 748 20.28 -13.05 -18.25
CA GLU A 748 20.65 -13.02 -19.67
C GLU A 748 19.38 -12.76 -20.48
N ALA A 749 19.35 -11.63 -21.19
CA ALA A 749 18.31 -11.26 -22.13
C ALA A 749 18.85 -11.39 -23.56
N LYS A 750 18.00 -11.89 -24.47
CA LYS A 750 18.34 -12.04 -25.89
C LYS A 750 17.59 -10.97 -26.69
N ASN A 751 18.29 -9.90 -27.06
CA ASN A 751 17.75 -8.79 -27.83
C ASN A 751 18.30 -8.85 -29.27
N LEU A 752 17.66 -9.66 -30.10
CA LEU A 752 18.02 -9.78 -31.52
C LEU A 752 17.77 -8.49 -32.30
N ASP A 753 16.67 -7.80 -32.01
CA ASP A 753 16.24 -6.64 -32.79
C ASP A 753 17.15 -5.43 -32.57
N GLU A 754 17.50 -5.13 -31.31
CA GLU A 754 18.48 -4.08 -30.99
C GLU A 754 19.83 -4.34 -31.66
N TRP A 755 20.33 -5.59 -31.60
CA TRP A 755 21.60 -5.95 -32.21
C TRP A 755 21.58 -5.83 -33.74
N MET A 756 20.46 -6.16 -34.39
CA MET A 756 20.30 -5.97 -35.84
C MET A 756 20.21 -4.49 -36.25
N HIS A 757 19.73 -3.63 -35.34
CA HIS A 757 19.65 -2.18 -35.56
C HIS A 757 20.99 -1.48 -35.33
N ASP A 758 21.76 -1.88 -34.30
CA ASP A 758 23.11 -1.36 -34.02
C ASP A 758 24.15 -1.78 -35.08
N GLY A 759 23.85 -2.83 -35.86
CA GLY A 759 24.70 -3.33 -36.95
C GLY A 759 24.52 -2.63 -38.30
N LYS A 760 23.64 -1.63 -38.40
CA LYS A 760 23.47 -0.74 -39.58
C LYS A 760 24.06 0.63 -39.28
#